data_AF-A0A4Y2L6B9-F1
#
_entry.id   AF-A0A4Y2L6B9-F1
#
_cell.length_a   1.000
_cell.length_b   1.000
_cell.length_c   1.000
_cell.angle_alpha   90.00
_cell.angle_beta   90.00
_cell.angle_gamma   90.00
#
_symmetry.space_group_name_H-M   'P 1'
#
loop_
_entity.id
_entity.type
_entity.pdbx_description
1 polymer ?
#
loop_
_entity_poly.entity_id
_entity_poly.type
_entity_poly.pdbx_seq_one_letter_code
_entity_poly.pdbx_strand_id
1 'polypeptide(L)'
;MTIKKRKRDDVLDIEYKENVEIKRLRLDEIDEAKSRFAQSVATKLHLPEFNNFLNTPEGSDMFNVLYRNQVHCNMSSILGGVGTKAKQCFEDLYNLWFDENEEKTKYLQTLENNGVNLSTISSILSKARAKAKQAFEDIILNGARAKAKQSFKVIYNLWFDNEGNPTQCLQTLEKHEVSLSTISSFLGGTGAKAKQAFEALYYLWFDNEGNSTKYLQTLEKNGVNLSNISGILSGGTEAKQAFEELYKLWFDEKGEKTQYLQILEDNRVNLSNISSILHRTGAKAKQAFEELYKLWFDSEGNPTKYLTDFTNVGFKISSLTGSLRGIGANACSVLKEFHKVCFDDEGNKTKYLEDFTKACFKISNLSGILGGAGANICSALKKFHKVCFDKNGNKTKYLEDFTKADFEMHHLSSVFCGSGTKAASIFKKFHSICFDDEGNPTKYLKDFTKLKICFRPSDLCSILSHGADSLEEFHDFCFDNAGKPKKYLRDFIKVEFTPKLLSRVLHGAGGNICSALKEFHKVCFDKNGNKTKYLEDFMNSGFKMSNLSYILLLTGTNAASILQEFHALCFQKEYLSHFLAEKELFDLDKFSNKLLNGAGLKTCSSFKKLHDLCFDETGARTEYLNSLIEEYTNVGDGTVDFNQIFNSLDEECKRFKKDPAVS
;
A
#
# COMPACT_ATOMS: atom_id res chain seq x y z
N MET A 1 -53.93 43.50 6.10
CA MET A 1 -52.82 43.85 5.20
C MET A 1 -51.55 43.24 5.77
N THR A 2 -50.67 42.68 4.92
CA THR A 2 -49.29 42.26 5.25
C THR A 2 -49.04 40.83 5.77
N ILE A 3 -49.28 39.80 4.96
CA ILE A 3 -48.45 38.56 4.94
C ILE A 3 -48.44 37.99 3.50
N LYS A 4 -47.65 38.57 2.58
CA LYS A 4 -47.36 37.93 1.28
C LYS A 4 -46.11 38.44 0.55
N LYS A 5 -45.13 39.01 1.26
CA LYS A 5 -43.94 39.62 0.63
C LYS A 5 -42.57 39.09 1.10
N ARG A 6 -42.49 38.04 1.92
CA ARG A 6 -41.21 37.52 2.47
C ARG A 6 -40.73 36.16 1.95
N LYS A 7 -41.39 35.56 0.94
CA LYS A 7 -40.98 34.26 0.37
C LYS A 7 -40.41 34.32 -1.05
N ARG A 8 -40.36 35.50 -1.68
CA ARG A 8 -39.81 35.65 -3.05
C ARG A 8 -38.34 36.06 -3.07
N ASP A 9 -37.87 36.78 -2.05
CA ASP A 9 -36.50 37.30 -2.03
C ASP A 9 -35.47 36.24 -1.59
N ASP A 10 -35.86 35.28 -0.74
CA ASP A 10 -34.96 34.20 -0.29
C ASP A 10 -34.75 33.09 -1.34
N VAL A 11 -35.67 32.93 -2.30
CA VAL A 11 -35.54 31.94 -3.39
C VAL A 11 -34.63 32.46 -4.51
N LEU A 12 -34.70 33.76 -4.80
CA LEU A 12 -33.84 34.41 -5.79
C LEU A 12 -32.37 34.51 -5.33
N ASP A 13 -32.11 34.62 -4.03
CA ASP A 13 -30.74 34.74 -3.50
C ASP A 13 -29.99 33.39 -3.37
N ILE A 14 -30.74 32.28 -3.33
CA ILE A 14 -30.19 30.90 -3.36
C ILE A 14 -29.93 30.46 -4.80
N GLU A 15 -30.87 30.68 -5.73
CA GLU A 15 -30.65 30.40 -7.17
C GLU A 15 -29.51 31.25 -7.77
N TYR A 16 -29.29 32.47 -7.27
CA TYR A 16 -28.18 33.32 -7.71
C TYR A 16 -26.84 32.93 -7.07
N LYS A 17 -26.82 32.38 -5.83
CA LYS A 17 -25.60 31.88 -5.18
C LYS A 17 -25.17 30.51 -5.71
N GLU A 18 -26.09 29.57 -5.94
CA GLU A 18 -25.77 28.29 -6.57
C GLU A 18 -25.28 28.47 -8.03
N ASN A 19 -25.83 29.44 -8.79
CA ASN A 19 -25.34 29.76 -10.14
C ASN A 19 -23.98 30.48 -10.16
N VAL A 20 -23.57 31.13 -9.06
CA VAL A 20 -22.26 31.81 -8.96
C VAL A 20 -21.18 30.88 -8.40
N GLU A 21 -21.54 29.91 -7.56
CA GLU A 21 -20.63 28.91 -7.02
C GLU A 21 -20.28 27.82 -8.05
N ILE A 22 -21.20 27.50 -8.97
CA ILE A 22 -20.93 26.64 -10.14
C ILE A 22 -20.11 27.38 -11.23
N LYS A 23 -20.21 28.71 -11.32
CA LYS A 23 -19.46 29.53 -12.31
C LYS A 23 -18.06 30.00 -11.87
N ARG A 24 -17.57 29.53 -10.70
CA ARG A 24 -16.21 29.83 -10.21
C ARG A 24 -15.33 28.59 -10.01
N LEU A 25 -15.58 27.52 -10.75
CA LEU A 25 -14.46 26.70 -11.22
C LEU A 25 -13.64 27.59 -12.14
N ARG A 26 -12.34 27.80 -11.86
CA ARG A 26 -11.52 28.75 -12.63
C ARG A 26 -11.59 28.33 -14.10
N LEU A 27 -12.12 29.18 -14.99
CA LEU A 27 -12.14 28.90 -16.43
C LEU A 27 -10.76 28.44 -16.92
N ASP A 28 -9.70 29.02 -16.35
CA ASP A 28 -8.30 28.67 -16.59
C ASP A 28 -7.97 27.18 -16.34
N GLU A 29 -8.58 26.54 -15.33
CA GLU A 29 -8.35 25.12 -15.01
C GLU A 29 -9.07 24.20 -16.01
N ILE A 30 -10.28 24.58 -16.45
CA ILE A 30 -11.02 23.84 -17.47
C ILE A 30 -10.31 23.95 -18.81
N ASP A 31 -9.88 25.15 -19.20
CA ASP A 31 -9.17 25.38 -20.46
C ASP A 31 -7.80 24.68 -20.48
N GLU A 32 -7.08 24.66 -19.35
CA GLU A 32 -5.85 23.87 -19.21
C GLU A 32 -6.13 22.37 -19.35
N ALA A 33 -7.17 21.86 -18.69
CA ALA A 33 -7.57 20.45 -18.80
C ALA A 33 -7.98 20.10 -20.24
N LYS A 34 -8.72 20.99 -20.91
CA LYS A 34 -9.16 20.86 -22.32
C LYS A 34 -7.96 20.79 -23.26
N SER A 35 -6.97 21.66 -23.04
CA SER A 35 -5.71 21.67 -23.79
C SER A 35 -4.90 20.39 -23.59
N ARG A 36 -4.73 19.93 -22.33
CA ARG A 36 -4.05 18.65 -22.03
C ARG A 36 -4.78 17.45 -22.63
N PHE A 37 -6.11 17.45 -22.58
CA PHE A 37 -6.95 16.43 -23.19
C PHE A 37 -6.72 16.36 -24.70
N ALA A 38 -6.76 17.51 -25.38
CA ALA A 38 -6.51 17.58 -26.82
C ALA A 38 -5.11 17.09 -27.20
N GLN A 39 -4.08 17.48 -26.44
CA GLN A 39 -2.70 17.02 -26.63
C GLN A 39 -2.55 15.51 -26.45
N SER A 40 -3.36 14.91 -25.58
CA SER A 40 -3.38 13.45 -25.37
C SER A 40 -4.08 12.72 -26.52
N VAL A 41 -5.15 13.29 -27.07
CA VAL A 41 -6.01 12.64 -28.08
C VAL A 41 -5.50 12.85 -29.51
N ALA A 42 -5.05 14.05 -29.87
CA ALA A 42 -4.63 14.39 -31.22
C ALA A 42 -3.10 14.33 -31.39
N THR A 43 -2.63 13.99 -32.58
CA THR A 43 -1.19 14.13 -32.91
C THR A 43 -0.84 15.60 -33.12
N LYS A 44 0.45 15.96 -33.03
CA LYS A 44 0.91 17.34 -33.28
C LYS A 44 0.36 17.97 -34.56
N LEU A 45 0.20 17.17 -35.63
CA LEU A 45 -0.31 17.62 -36.92
C LEU A 45 -1.82 17.95 -36.91
N HIS A 46 -2.61 17.23 -36.12
CA HIS A 46 -4.09 17.35 -36.09
C HIS A 46 -4.60 18.00 -34.79
N LEU A 47 -3.68 18.40 -33.91
CA LEU A 47 -4.01 19.11 -32.68
C LEU A 47 -4.77 20.43 -32.93
N PRO A 48 -4.44 21.26 -33.95
CA PRO A 48 -5.20 22.47 -34.22
C PRO A 48 -6.66 22.19 -34.60
N GLU A 49 -6.91 21.19 -35.45
CA GLU A 49 -8.26 20.82 -35.89
C GLU A 49 -9.11 20.31 -34.72
N PHE A 50 -8.54 19.46 -33.86
CA PHE A 50 -9.26 18.94 -32.70
C PHE A 50 -9.47 20.00 -31.61
N ASN A 51 -8.49 20.88 -31.39
CA ASN A 51 -8.65 22.05 -30.51
C ASN A 51 -9.78 22.97 -31.00
N ASN A 52 -9.82 23.24 -32.30
CA ASN A 52 -10.89 24.06 -32.89
C ASN A 52 -12.26 23.43 -32.64
N PHE A 53 -12.38 22.11 -32.77
CA PHE A 53 -13.61 21.40 -32.42
C PHE A 53 -13.97 21.52 -30.93
N LEU A 54 -13.03 21.29 -30.00
CA LEU A 54 -13.29 21.41 -28.56
C LEU A 54 -13.69 22.83 -28.12
N ASN A 55 -13.40 23.84 -28.95
CA ASN A 55 -13.80 25.23 -28.74
C ASN A 55 -15.11 25.61 -29.45
N THR A 56 -15.72 24.70 -30.21
CA THR A 56 -17.11 24.88 -30.66
C THR A 56 -18.08 24.67 -29.50
N PRO A 57 -19.32 25.20 -29.56
CA PRO A 57 -20.32 24.96 -28.52
C PRO A 57 -20.50 23.46 -28.23
N GLU A 58 -20.71 22.66 -29.29
CA GLU A 58 -20.86 21.21 -29.21
C GLU A 58 -19.66 20.51 -28.54
N GLY A 59 -18.44 20.74 -29.03
CA GLY A 59 -17.24 20.09 -28.49
C GLY A 59 -16.92 20.52 -27.07
N SER A 60 -17.20 21.79 -26.72
CA SER A 60 -17.01 22.30 -25.36
C SER A 60 -18.02 21.70 -24.39
N ASP A 61 -19.29 21.58 -24.78
CA ASP A 61 -20.34 20.99 -23.94
C ASP A 61 -20.03 19.51 -23.65
N MET A 62 -19.67 18.74 -24.68
CA MET A 62 -19.23 17.35 -24.52
C MET A 62 -18.04 17.23 -23.56
N PHE A 63 -17.02 18.08 -23.68
CA PHE A 63 -15.88 18.05 -22.77
C PHE A 63 -16.27 18.41 -21.33
N ASN A 64 -17.13 19.41 -21.15
CA ASN A 64 -17.58 19.85 -19.84
C ASN A 64 -18.34 18.73 -19.11
N VAL A 65 -19.12 17.91 -19.82
CA VAL A 65 -19.76 16.71 -19.27
C VAL A 65 -18.71 15.71 -18.76
N LEU A 66 -17.65 15.45 -19.54
CA LEU A 66 -16.56 14.56 -19.11
C LEU A 66 -15.78 15.10 -17.91
N TYR A 67 -15.59 16.41 -17.86
CA TYR A 67 -14.88 17.08 -16.78
C TYR A 67 -15.69 17.04 -15.48
N ARG A 68 -16.98 17.39 -15.53
CA ARG A 68 -17.91 17.30 -14.40
C ARG A 68 -18.03 15.87 -13.85
N ASN A 69 -18.04 14.87 -14.73
CA ASN A 69 -18.05 13.46 -14.35
C ASN A 69 -16.65 12.88 -14.05
N GLN A 70 -15.59 13.68 -14.14
CA GLN A 70 -14.19 13.29 -13.89
C GLN A 70 -13.67 12.11 -14.75
N VAL A 71 -14.22 11.90 -15.95
CA VAL A 71 -13.86 10.78 -16.84
C VAL A 71 -12.98 11.19 -18.04
N HIS A 72 -12.63 12.46 -18.16
CA HIS A 72 -11.83 13.00 -19.27
C HIS A 72 -10.45 12.32 -19.42
N CYS A 73 -9.76 12.01 -18.31
CA CYS A 73 -8.48 11.30 -18.33
C CYS A 73 -8.62 9.84 -18.82
N ASN A 74 -9.72 9.17 -18.50
CA ASN A 74 -9.99 7.81 -18.95
C ASN A 74 -10.25 7.80 -20.46
N MET A 75 -11.07 8.74 -20.93
CA MET A 75 -11.33 8.87 -22.36
C MET A 75 -10.06 9.24 -23.14
N SER A 76 -9.26 10.19 -22.65
CA SER A 76 -8.02 10.60 -23.34
C SER A 76 -7.01 9.47 -23.45
N SER A 77 -6.96 8.59 -22.45
CA SER A 77 -6.11 7.39 -22.44
C SER A 77 -6.58 6.35 -23.46
N ILE A 78 -7.90 6.13 -23.60
CA ILE A 78 -8.48 5.24 -24.62
C ILE A 78 -8.26 5.79 -26.02
N LEU A 79 -8.44 7.12 -26.19
CA LEU A 79 -8.33 7.83 -27.45
C LEU A 79 -6.90 8.29 -27.78
N GLY A 80 -5.90 7.87 -26.99
CA GLY A 80 -4.52 8.36 -27.08
C GLY A 80 -3.97 8.41 -28.52
N GLY A 81 -3.77 9.62 -29.03
CA GLY A 81 -3.15 9.93 -30.32
C GLY A 81 -3.93 9.57 -31.58
N VAL A 82 -5.24 9.31 -31.57
CA VAL A 82 -6.05 8.95 -32.76
C VAL A 82 -5.87 9.84 -34.02
N GLY A 83 -5.28 11.03 -33.92
CA GLY A 83 -4.80 11.81 -35.08
C GLY A 83 -5.94 12.44 -35.88
N THR A 84 -5.99 12.23 -37.20
CA THR A 84 -7.02 12.81 -38.11
C THR A 84 -8.46 12.48 -37.72
N LYS A 85 -8.67 11.48 -36.85
CA LYS A 85 -10.00 11.02 -36.44
C LYS A 85 -10.35 11.36 -34.99
N ALA A 86 -9.61 12.28 -34.38
CA ALA A 86 -9.81 12.70 -33.00
C ALA A 86 -11.24 13.12 -32.69
N LYS A 87 -11.80 14.04 -33.50
CA LYS A 87 -13.19 14.49 -33.38
C LYS A 87 -14.16 13.31 -33.39
N GLN A 88 -14.12 12.51 -34.45
CA GLN A 88 -15.06 11.41 -34.62
C GLN A 88 -14.97 10.36 -33.51
N CYS A 89 -13.77 9.94 -33.11
CA CYS A 89 -13.60 8.94 -32.07
C CYS A 89 -14.01 9.46 -30.68
N PHE A 90 -13.84 10.76 -30.45
CA PHE A 90 -14.34 11.43 -29.25
C PHE A 90 -15.86 11.39 -29.20
N GLU A 91 -16.55 11.83 -30.25
CA GLU A 91 -18.02 11.79 -30.35
C GLU A 91 -18.57 10.37 -30.21
N ASP A 92 -17.95 9.38 -30.88
CA ASP A 92 -18.43 8.00 -30.87
C ASP A 92 -18.39 7.36 -29.47
N LEU A 93 -17.33 7.66 -28.71
CA LEU A 93 -17.14 7.18 -27.34
C LEU A 93 -17.94 8.01 -26.34
N TYR A 94 -18.08 9.31 -26.57
CA TYR A 94 -18.97 10.19 -25.81
C TYR A 94 -20.41 9.67 -25.89
N ASN A 95 -20.94 9.45 -27.08
CA ASN A 95 -22.28 8.89 -27.33
C ASN A 95 -22.45 7.43 -26.86
N LEU A 96 -21.37 6.77 -26.45
CA LEU A 96 -21.47 5.47 -25.76
C LEU A 96 -21.64 5.66 -24.25
N TRP A 97 -21.02 6.69 -23.70
CA TRP A 97 -20.94 6.95 -22.26
C TRP A 97 -22.07 7.84 -21.77
N PHE A 98 -22.54 8.77 -22.60
CA PHE A 98 -23.58 9.74 -22.29
C PHE A 98 -24.69 9.69 -23.34
N ASP A 99 -25.93 9.92 -22.91
CA ASP A 99 -27.09 10.06 -23.78
C ASP A 99 -27.31 11.52 -24.23
N GLU A 100 -28.41 11.77 -24.94
CA GLU A 100 -28.76 13.09 -25.47
C GLU A 100 -29.07 14.12 -24.36
N ASN A 101 -29.35 13.67 -23.13
CA ASN A 101 -29.59 14.53 -21.96
C ASN A 101 -28.32 14.74 -21.12
N GLU A 102 -27.14 14.33 -21.63
CA GLU A 102 -25.86 14.34 -20.92
C GLU A 102 -25.82 13.39 -19.71
N GLU A 103 -26.80 12.48 -19.58
CA GLU A 103 -26.87 11.51 -18.51
C GLU A 103 -26.03 10.28 -18.86
N LYS A 104 -25.46 9.63 -17.84
CA LYS A 104 -24.66 8.41 -18.04
C LYS A 104 -25.54 7.31 -18.64
N THR A 105 -25.09 6.71 -19.74
CA THR A 105 -25.80 5.56 -20.32
C THR A 105 -25.70 4.33 -19.42
N LYS A 106 -26.49 3.29 -19.74
CA LYS A 106 -26.44 1.99 -19.07
C LYS A 106 -25.03 1.40 -18.97
N TYR A 107 -24.13 1.70 -19.91
CA TYR A 107 -22.77 1.18 -19.90
C TYR A 107 -21.97 1.73 -18.72
N LEU A 108 -21.98 3.05 -18.51
CA LEU A 108 -21.26 3.67 -17.39
C LEU A 108 -21.94 3.36 -16.06
N GLN A 109 -23.27 3.43 -16.01
CA GLN A 109 -24.03 3.11 -14.80
C GLN A 109 -23.76 1.67 -14.33
N THR A 110 -23.74 0.69 -15.24
CA THR A 110 -23.46 -0.71 -14.88
C THR A 110 -22.07 -0.88 -14.30
N LEU A 111 -21.06 -0.21 -14.88
CA LEU A 111 -19.69 -0.27 -14.35
C LEU A 111 -19.61 0.33 -12.95
N GLU A 112 -20.23 1.49 -12.72
CA GLU A 112 -20.25 2.15 -11.41
C GLU A 112 -21.00 1.32 -10.36
N ASN A 113 -22.17 0.80 -10.72
CA ASN A 113 -23.00 -0.03 -9.83
C ASN A 113 -22.31 -1.34 -9.44
N ASN A 114 -21.48 -1.90 -10.32
CA ASN A 114 -20.68 -3.09 -10.06
C ASN A 114 -19.25 -2.76 -9.56
N GLY A 115 -18.97 -1.51 -9.19
CA GLY A 115 -17.68 -1.10 -8.63
C GLY A 115 -16.49 -1.20 -9.59
N VAL A 116 -16.72 -1.32 -10.90
CA VAL A 116 -15.68 -1.42 -11.92
C VAL A 116 -15.11 -0.03 -12.21
N ASN A 117 -13.86 0.17 -11.84
CA ASN A 117 -13.17 1.43 -12.07
C ASN A 117 -12.90 1.66 -13.57
N LEU A 118 -13.34 2.79 -14.14
CA LEU A 118 -13.07 3.17 -15.53
C LEU A 118 -11.57 3.19 -15.90
N SER A 119 -10.68 3.37 -14.93
CA SER A 119 -9.22 3.28 -15.14
C SER A 119 -8.79 1.88 -15.56
N THR A 120 -9.47 0.83 -15.09
CA THR A 120 -9.27 -0.57 -15.48
C THR A 120 -9.53 -0.75 -16.97
N ILE A 121 -10.69 -0.30 -17.46
CA ILE A 121 -11.03 -0.41 -18.89
C ILE A 121 -10.11 0.46 -19.75
N SER A 122 -9.82 1.68 -19.28
CA SER A 122 -8.89 2.58 -19.96
C SER A 122 -7.50 1.98 -20.14
N SER A 123 -6.97 1.33 -19.10
CA SER A 123 -5.68 0.64 -19.14
C SER A 123 -5.64 -0.48 -20.18
N ILE A 124 -6.68 -1.32 -20.23
CA ILE A 124 -6.83 -2.40 -21.21
C ILE A 124 -6.82 -1.85 -22.65
N LEU A 125 -7.58 -0.77 -22.86
CA LEU A 125 -7.83 -0.20 -24.18
C LEU A 125 -6.80 0.86 -24.64
N SER A 126 -5.85 1.25 -23.78
CA SER A 126 -4.87 2.34 -24.00
C SER A 126 -4.00 2.22 -25.27
N LYS A 127 -3.88 1.02 -25.86
CA LYS A 127 -3.15 0.78 -27.12
C LYS A 127 -4.03 0.34 -28.28
N ALA A 128 -5.33 0.62 -28.26
CA ALA A 128 -6.23 0.32 -29.39
C ALA A 128 -5.74 0.89 -30.74
N ARG A 129 -4.81 1.86 -30.71
CA ARG A 129 -4.11 2.44 -31.87
C ARG A 129 -2.83 1.72 -32.34
N ALA A 130 -2.01 1.15 -31.45
CA ALA A 130 -0.57 0.93 -31.69
C ALA A 130 -0.20 -0.07 -32.81
N LYS A 131 -1.09 -1.01 -33.17
CA LYS A 131 -0.85 -1.99 -34.25
C LYS A 131 -1.50 -1.61 -35.59
N ALA A 132 -2.04 -0.40 -35.75
CA ALA A 132 -2.62 0.03 -37.02
C ALA A 132 -1.56 0.29 -38.11
N LYS A 133 -0.33 0.68 -37.76
CA LYS A 133 0.73 0.92 -38.78
C LYS A 133 1.14 -0.35 -39.55
N GLN A 134 0.89 -1.54 -38.98
CA GLN A 134 1.23 -2.83 -39.58
C GLN A 134 0.02 -3.57 -40.19
N ALA A 135 -1.15 -2.92 -40.20
CA ALA A 135 -2.37 -3.39 -40.86
C ALA A 135 -2.87 -2.31 -41.84
N PHE A 136 -1.94 -1.58 -42.46
CA PHE A 136 -2.22 -0.42 -43.31
C PHE A 136 -1.80 -0.62 -44.77
N GLU A 137 -2.03 -1.83 -45.30
CA GLU A 137 -2.17 -2.02 -46.74
C GLU A 137 -3.50 -2.69 -47.14
N ASP A 138 -4.21 -3.36 -46.23
CA ASP A 138 -5.54 -3.88 -46.53
C ASP A 138 -6.67 -3.05 -45.88
N ILE A 139 -7.45 -2.41 -46.77
CA ILE A 139 -8.80 -1.85 -46.60
C ILE A 139 -8.85 -0.32 -46.37
N ILE A 140 -8.95 0.32 -47.54
CA ILE A 140 -9.46 1.66 -47.81
C ILE A 140 -10.79 1.95 -47.06
N LEU A 141 -10.82 3.14 -46.44
CA LEU A 141 -11.96 4.03 -46.11
C LEU A 141 -13.03 3.74 -45.01
N ASN A 142 -13.05 2.63 -44.24
CA ASN A 142 -14.06 2.50 -43.14
C ASN A 142 -13.56 2.02 -41.75
N GLY A 143 -12.27 1.71 -41.59
CA GLY A 143 -11.78 0.89 -40.47
C GLY A 143 -11.50 1.55 -39.09
N ALA A 144 -11.76 2.85 -38.90
CA ALA A 144 -11.40 3.55 -37.64
C ALA A 144 -12.59 4.03 -36.80
N ARG A 145 -13.80 4.08 -37.37
CA ARG A 145 -15.06 4.40 -36.66
C ARG A 145 -15.38 3.39 -35.53
N ALA A 146 -14.80 2.19 -35.61
CA ALA A 146 -15.34 0.99 -34.99
C ALA A 146 -14.37 0.24 -34.06
N LYS A 147 -13.28 0.83 -33.55
CA LYS A 147 -12.31 0.05 -32.72
C LYS A 147 -12.35 0.37 -31.23
N ALA A 148 -12.34 1.64 -30.80
CA ALA A 148 -12.41 1.95 -29.36
C ALA A 148 -13.80 1.63 -28.77
N LYS A 149 -14.87 2.17 -29.37
CA LYS A 149 -16.27 1.87 -29.03
C LYS A 149 -16.59 0.38 -29.07
N GLN A 150 -16.13 -0.31 -30.12
CA GLN A 150 -16.35 -1.75 -30.24
C GLN A 150 -15.52 -2.55 -29.23
N SER A 151 -14.26 -2.20 -28.99
CA SER A 151 -13.43 -2.90 -28.00
C SER A 151 -13.98 -2.70 -26.59
N PHE A 152 -14.49 -1.51 -26.27
CA PHE A 152 -15.22 -1.24 -25.04
C PHE A 152 -16.46 -2.14 -24.96
N LYS A 153 -17.33 -2.13 -25.97
CA LYS A 153 -18.54 -2.97 -25.99
C LYS A 153 -18.22 -4.46 -25.88
N VAL A 154 -17.15 -4.91 -26.53
CA VAL A 154 -16.75 -6.32 -26.49
C VAL A 154 -16.27 -6.73 -25.11
N ILE A 155 -15.45 -5.91 -24.44
CA ILE A 155 -15.02 -6.17 -23.06
C ILE A 155 -16.21 -6.07 -22.10
N TYR A 156 -17.08 -5.08 -22.29
CA TYR A 156 -18.32 -4.96 -21.53
C TYR A 156 -19.17 -6.22 -21.67
N ASN A 157 -19.43 -6.67 -22.90
CA ASN A 157 -20.27 -7.84 -23.17
C ASN A 157 -19.62 -9.17 -22.72
N LEU A 158 -18.31 -9.19 -22.48
CA LEU A 158 -17.65 -10.34 -21.85
C LEU A 158 -17.98 -10.41 -20.35
N TRP A 159 -18.13 -9.27 -19.69
CA TRP A 159 -18.32 -9.18 -18.24
C TRP A 159 -19.78 -9.01 -17.83
N PHE A 160 -20.58 -8.38 -18.67
CA PHE A 160 -21.98 -8.06 -18.41
C PHE A 160 -22.86 -8.48 -19.59
N ASP A 161 -24.06 -8.95 -19.29
CA ASP A 161 -25.08 -9.20 -20.30
C ASP A 161 -25.76 -7.89 -20.77
N ASN A 162 -26.80 -8.02 -21.60
CA ASN A 162 -27.52 -6.87 -22.14
C ASN A 162 -28.33 -6.09 -21.07
N GLU A 163 -28.65 -6.75 -19.96
CA GLU A 163 -29.39 -6.21 -18.80
C GLU A 163 -28.45 -5.58 -17.77
N GLY A 164 -27.14 -5.85 -17.89
CA GLY A 164 -26.11 -5.34 -16.97
C GLY A 164 -25.77 -6.30 -15.84
N ASN A 165 -26.24 -7.55 -15.89
CA ASN A 165 -25.89 -8.57 -14.91
C ASN A 165 -24.50 -9.17 -15.22
N PRO A 166 -23.69 -9.50 -14.20
CA PRO A 166 -22.44 -10.24 -14.38
C PRO A 166 -22.64 -11.53 -15.16
N THR A 167 -21.84 -11.75 -16.21
CA THR A 167 -21.82 -13.02 -16.95
C THR A 167 -21.18 -14.13 -16.12
N GLN A 168 -21.36 -15.40 -16.54
CA GLN A 168 -20.66 -16.55 -15.93
C GLN A 168 -19.14 -16.34 -15.83
N CYS A 169 -18.56 -15.63 -16.81
CA CYS A 169 -17.14 -15.33 -16.83
C CYS A 169 -16.74 -14.42 -15.64
N LEU A 170 -17.47 -13.32 -15.41
CA LEU A 170 -17.20 -12.42 -14.30
C LEU A 170 -17.49 -13.10 -12.94
N GLN A 171 -18.60 -13.83 -12.85
CA GLN A 171 -18.95 -14.60 -11.65
C GLN A 171 -17.88 -15.64 -11.28
N THR A 172 -17.26 -16.28 -12.28
CA THR A 172 -16.17 -17.25 -12.06
C THR A 172 -14.92 -16.56 -11.51
N LEU A 173 -14.56 -15.39 -12.06
CA LEU A 173 -13.45 -14.58 -11.55
C LEU A 173 -13.68 -14.14 -10.11
N GLU A 174 -14.88 -13.66 -9.78
CA GLU A 174 -15.26 -13.24 -8.43
C GLU A 174 -15.22 -14.41 -7.43
N LYS A 175 -15.72 -15.59 -7.82
CA LYS A 175 -15.67 -16.81 -7.02
C LYS A 175 -14.25 -17.21 -6.62
N HIS A 176 -13.27 -16.95 -7.49
CA HIS A 176 -11.85 -17.26 -7.25
C HIS A 176 -11.05 -16.02 -6.80
N GLU A 177 -11.73 -14.97 -6.34
CA GLU A 177 -11.13 -13.73 -5.83
C GLU A 177 -10.19 -13.03 -6.83
N VAL A 178 -10.41 -13.24 -8.13
CA VAL A 178 -9.63 -12.62 -9.20
C VAL A 178 -10.23 -11.27 -9.53
N SER A 179 -9.62 -10.20 -9.02
CA SER A 179 -10.10 -8.85 -9.26
C SER A 179 -9.96 -8.41 -10.73
N LEU A 180 -10.87 -7.54 -11.20
CA LEU A 180 -10.75 -6.91 -12.51
C LEU A 180 -9.49 -6.03 -12.65
N SER A 181 -8.94 -5.51 -11.54
CA SER A 181 -7.66 -4.80 -11.56
C SER A 181 -6.49 -5.73 -11.91
N THR A 182 -6.56 -6.99 -11.47
CA THR A 182 -5.62 -8.05 -11.83
C THR A 182 -5.73 -8.35 -13.32
N ILE A 183 -6.95 -8.57 -13.83
CA ILE A 183 -7.22 -8.76 -15.27
C ILE A 183 -6.72 -7.58 -16.11
N SER A 184 -6.99 -6.35 -15.68
CA SER A 184 -6.50 -5.16 -16.39
C SER A 184 -4.99 -5.05 -16.41
N SER A 185 -4.30 -5.54 -15.38
CA SER A 185 -2.85 -5.56 -15.35
C SER A 185 -2.32 -6.50 -16.44
N PHE A 186 -2.87 -7.71 -16.57
CA PHE A 186 -2.50 -8.65 -17.64
C PHE A 186 -2.79 -8.08 -19.04
N LEU A 187 -3.99 -7.51 -19.21
CA LEU A 187 -4.50 -7.03 -20.49
C LEU A 187 -4.09 -5.58 -20.82
N GLY A 188 -3.27 -4.95 -19.99
CA GLY A 188 -2.84 -3.56 -20.17
C GLY A 188 -2.22 -3.35 -21.56
N GLY A 189 -2.79 -2.44 -22.34
CA GLY A 189 -2.32 -2.15 -23.69
C GLY A 189 -2.56 -3.25 -24.73
N THR A 190 -3.54 -4.14 -24.53
CA THR A 190 -4.00 -5.08 -25.57
C THR A 190 -4.81 -4.37 -26.66
N GLY A 191 -5.51 -3.29 -26.31
CA GLY A 191 -6.29 -2.50 -27.26
C GLY A 191 -7.36 -3.33 -27.95
N ALA A 192 -7.38 -3.32 -29.29
CA ALA A 192 -8.37 -4.05 -30.08
C ALA A 192 -8.29 -5.58 -29.93
N LYS A 193 -7.19 -6.12 -29.39
CA LYS A 193 -7.01 -7.56 -29.14
C LYS A 193 -7.37 -7.96 -27.71
N ALA A 194 -7.96 -7.05 -26.92
CA ALA A 194 -8.30 -7.30 -25.53
C ALA A 194 -9.19 -8.53 -25.34
N LYS A 195 -10.22 -8.71 -26.19
CA LYS A 195 -11.10 -9.89 -26.17
C LYS A 195 -10.31 -11.20 -26.30
N GLN A 196 -9.51 -11.29 -27.36
CA GLN A 196 -8.73 -12.49 -27.66
C GLN A 196 -7.71 -12.78 -26.54
N ALA A 197 -7.04 -11.75 -26.03
CA ALA A 197 -6.08 -11.91 -24.94
C ALA A 197 -6.76 -12.32 -23.62
N PHE A 198 -7.95 -11.78 -23.35
CA PHE A 198 -8.76 -12.17 -22.20
C PHE A 198 -9.21 -13.62 -22.31
N GLU A 199 -9.84 -14.03 -23.42
CA GLU A 199 -10.28 -15.41 -23.63
C GLU A 199 -9.10 -16.38 -23.53
N ALA A 200 -7.95 -16.03 -24.11
CA ALA A 200 -6.75 -16.84 -24.05
C ALA A 200 -6.23 -17.05 -22.61
N LEU A 201 -6.35 -16.05 -21.73
CA LEU A 201 -5.99 -16.16 -20.31
C LEU A 201 -7.08 -16.84 -19.50
N TYR A 202 -8.35 -16.53 -19.77
CA TYR A 202 -9.49 -17.15 -19.12
C TYR A 202 -9.44 -18.66 -19.33
N TYR A 203 -9.31 -19.13 -20.57
CA TYR A 203 -9.22 -20.55 -20.89
C TYR A 203 -7.88 -21.20 -20.51
N LEU A 204 -6.90 -20.41 -20.07
CA LEU A 204 -5.69 -20.95 -19.44
C LEU A 204 -5.97 -21.32 -17.99
N TRP A 205 -6.81 -20.56 -17.28
CA TRP A 205 -7.08 -20.73 -15.85
C TRP A 205 -8.37 -21.47 -15.55
N PHE A 206 -9.35 -21.37 -16.44
CA PHE A 206 -10.68 -21.96 -16.30
C PHE A 206 -11.06 -22.76 -17.54
N ASP A 207 -11.83 -23.82 -17.37
CA ASP A 207 -12.46 -24.52 -18.50
C ASP A 207 -13.76 -23.80 -18.94
N ASN A 208 -14.48 -24.40 -19.89
CA ASN A 208 -15.74 -23.86 -20.41
C ASN A 208 -16.88 -23.84 -19.37
N GLU A 209 -16.76 -24.63 -18.31
CA GLU A 209 -17.74 -24.72 -17.22
C GLU A 209 -17.40 -23.74 -16.08
N GLY A 210 -16.20 -23.15 -16.10
CA GLY A 210 -15.69 -22.26 -15.06
C GLY A 210 -14.95 -22.97 -13.94
N ASN A 211 -14.55 -24.24 -14.14
CA ASN A 211 -13.71 -24.95 -13.18
C ASN A 211 -12.24 -24.59 -13.41
N SER A 212 -11.47 -24.47 -12.32
CA SER A 212 -10.02 -24.25 -12.39
C SER A 212 -9.32 -25.34 -13.20
N THR A 213 -8.49 -24.94 -14.17
CA THR A 213 -7.60 -25.86 -14.89
C THR A 213 -6.44 -26.30 -14.00
N LYS A 214 -5.65 -27.26 -14.47
CA LYS A 214 -4.42 -27.70 -13.78
C LYS A 214 -3.48 -26.56 -13.40
N TYR A 215 -3.44 -25.48 -14.20
CA TYR A 215 -2.57 -24.34 -13.96
C TYR A 215 -2.98 -23.60 -12.69
N LEU A 216 -4.26 -23.24 -12.59
CA LEU A 216 -4.77 -22.49 -11.45
C LEU A 216 -4.79 -23.37 -10.18
N GLN A 217 -5.22 -24.63 -10.30
CA GLN A 217 -5.19 -25.59 -9.19
C GLN A 217 -3.78 -25.76 -8.60
N THR A 218 -2.74 -25.80 -9.45
CA THR A 218 -1.35 -25.91 -8.99
C THR A 218 -0.89 -24.65 -8.27
N LEU A 219 -1.25 -23.47 -8.76
CA LEU A 219 -0.94 -22.20 -8.09
C LEU A 219 -1.62 -22.14 -6.71
N GLU A 220 -2.92 -22.46 -6.64
CA GLU A 220 -3.70 -22.49 -5.40
C GLU A 220 -3.15 -23.49 -4.37
N LYS A 221 -2.84 -24.73 -4.79
CA LYS A 221 -2.20 -25.77 -3.95
C LYS A 221 -0.91 -25.28 -3.32
N ASN A 222 -0.16 -24.43 -4.03
CA ASN A 222 1.13 -23.91 -3.60
C ASN A 222 1.04 -22.51 -2.95
N GLY A 223 -0.17 -22.01 -2.66
CA GLY A 223 -0.38 -20.71 -2.02
C GLY A 223 0.00 -19.50 -2.89
N VAL A 224 0.05 -19.68 -4.20
CA VAL A 224 0.32 -18.60 -5.17
C VAL A 224 -1.02 -18.17 -5.76
N ASN A 225 -1.38 -16.89 -5.63
CA ASN A 225 -2.56 -16.36 -6.30
C ASN A 225 -2.20 -15.60 -7.58
N LEU A 226 -3.17 -15.41 -8.49
CA LEU A 226 -2.95 -14.71 -9.75
C LEU A 226 -2.51 -13.25 -9.54
N SER A 227 -2.96 -12.62 -8.46
CA SER A 227 -2.54 -11.25 -8.12
C SER A 227 -1.04 -11.16 -7.89
N ASN A 228 -0.41 -12.18 -7.27
CA ASN A 228 1.02 -12.21 -6.99
C ASN A 228 1.85 -12.17 -8.27
N ILE A 229 1.39 -12.75 -9.38
CA ILE A 229 2.15 -12.88 -10.63
C ILE A 229 1.67 -11.93 -11.74
N SER A 230 0.55 -11.24 -11.52
CA SER A 230 -0.06 -10.31 -12.48
C SER A 230 0.88 -9.20 -12.96
N GLY A 231 1.79 -8.76 -12.09
CA GLY A 231 2.77 -7.75 -12.41
C GLY A 231 3.74 -8.18 -13.51
N ILE A 232 4.20 -9.44 -13.50
CA ILE A 232 5.17 -9.96 -14.48
C ILE A 232 4.55 -10.01 -15.87
N LEU A 233 3.30 -10.44 -15.91
CA LEU A 233 2.57 -10.84 -17.10
C LEU A 233 1.79 -9.69 -17.75
N SER A 234 1.99 -8.45 -17.30
CA SER A 234 1.47 -7.26 -17.98
C SER A 234 2.23 -7.03 -19.30
N GLY A 235 1.81 -7.73 -20.34
CA GLY A 235 2.40 -7.71 -21.69
C GLY A 235 1.34 -7.75 -22.81
N GLY A 236 0.07 -7.71 -22.45
CA GLY A 236 -1.04 -7.73 -23.39
C GLY A 236 -1.17 -9.07 -24.12
N THR A 237 -1.06 -9.11 -25.45
CA THR A 237 -1.40 -10.32 -26.24
C THR A 237 -0.45 -11.50 -26.03
N GLU A 238 0.71 -11.28 -25.42
CA GLU A 238 1.72 -12.30 -25.13
C GLU A 238 1.63 -12.80 -23.68
N ALA A 239 0.66 -12.31 -22.89
CA ALA A 239 0.52 -12.68 -21.49
C ALA A 239 0.30 -14.19 -21.28
N LYS A 240 -0.47 -14.85 -22.15
CA LYS A 240 -0.68 -16.31 -22.10
C LYS A 240 0.64 -17.06 -22.26
N GLN A 241 1.40 -16.75 -23.31
CA GLN A 241 2.68 -17.40 -23.58
C GLN A 241 3.67 -17.16 -22.43
N ALA A 242 3.78 -15.91 -21.96
CA ALA A 242 4.64 -15.58 -20.83
C ALA A 242 4.25 -16.33 -19.56
N PHE A 243 2.94 -16.53 -19.30
CA PHE A 243 2.47 -17.34 -18.18
C PHE A 243 2.91 -18.79 -18.34
N GLU A 244 2.66 -19.41 -19.49
CA GLU A 244 3.02 -20.82 -19.73
C GLU A 244 4.53 -21.06 -19.59
N GLU A 245 5.35 -20.12 -20.06
CA GLU A 245 6.81 -20.18 -19.94
C GLU A 245 7.31 -20.04 -18.51
N LEU A 246 6.76 -19.10 -17.72
CA LEU A 246 7.08 -18.96 -16.30
C LEU A 246 6.57 -20.15 -15.48
N TYR A 247 5.38 -20.64 -15.79
CA TYR A 247 4.82 -21.81 -15.12
C TYR A 247 5.75 -23.02 -15.25
N LYS A 248 6.29 -23.26 -16.46
CA LYS A 248 7.26 -24.34 -16.69
C LYS A 248 8.60 -24.13 -15.96
N LEU A 249 8.93 -22.90 -15.59
CA LEU A 249 10.11 -22.62 -14.74
C LEU A 249 9.81 -22.89 -13.27
N TRP A 250 8.60 -22.61 -12.80
CA TRP A 250 8.25 -22.72 -11.38
C TRP A 250 7.72 -24.10 -10.98
N PHE A 251 7.07 -24.80 -11.90
CA PHE A 251 6.45 -26.09 -11.67
C PHE A 251 6.85 -27.10 -12.75
N ASP A 252 7.04 -28.35 -12.32
CA ASP A 252 7.27 -29.47 -13.22
C ASP A 252 5.95 -29.95 -13.87
N GLU A 253 6.03 -31.01 -14.68
CA GLU A 253 4.85 -31.57 -15.36
C GLU A 253 3.79 -32.15 -14.41
N LYS A 254 4.17 -32.48 -13.17
CA LYS A 254 3.29 -32.99 -12.11
C LYS A 254 2.70 -31.87 -11.25
N GLY A 255 3.12 -30.62 -11.46
CA GLY A 255 2.70 -29.47 -10.65
C GLY A 255 3.47 -29.33 -9.34
N GLU A 256 4.61 -30.01 -9.20
CA GLU A 256 5.50 -29.87 -8.05
C GLU A 256 6.49 -28.73 -8.29
N LYS A 257 6.88 -28.02 -7.22
CA LYS A 257 7.80 -26.88 -7.31
C LYS A 257 9.15 -27.34 -7.88
N THR A 258 9.67 -26.64 -8.87
CA THR A 258 11.03 -26.88 -9.37
C THR A 258 12.07 -26.34 -8.39
N GLN A 259 13.35 -26.68 -8.62
CA GLN A 259 14.47 -26.11 -7.87
C GLN A 259 14.46 -24.57 -7.82
N TYR A 260 14.00 -23.90 -8.89
CA TYR A 260 13.95 -22.43 -8.93
C TYR A 260 13.08 -21.87 -7.81
N LEU A 261 11.89 -22.44 -7.61
CA LEU A 261 10.94 -21.93 -6.62
C LEU A 261 11.34 -22.38 -5.21
N GLN A 262 11.85 -23.60 -5.05
CA GLN A 262 12.36 -24.11 -3.77
C GLN A 262 13.50 -23.23 -3.24
N ILE A 263 14.50 -22.93 -4.08
CA ILE A 263 15.64 -22.09 -3.69
C ILE A 263 15.21 -20.66 -3.33
N LEU A 264 14.24 -20.08 -4.05
CA LEU A 264 13.68 -18.78 -3.70
C LEU A 264 13.04 -18.81 -2.30
N GLU A 265 12.22 -19.81 -2.00
CA GLU A 265 11.54 -19.96 -0.72
C GLU A 265 12.50 -20.20 0.44
N ASP A 266 13.49 -21.06 0.27
CA ASP A 266 14.55 -21.33 1.25
C ASP A 266 15.32 -20.05 1.61
N ASN A 267 15.49 -19.16 0.63
CA ASN A 267 16.10 -17.84 0.79
C ASN A 267 15.10 -16.73 1.15
N ARG A 268 13.86 -17.07 1.52
CA ARG A 268 12.79 -16.13 1.93
C ARG A 268 12.44 -15.09 0.87
N VAL A 269 12.52 -15.49 -0.40
CA VAL A 269 12.09 -14.72 -1.56
C VAL A 269 10.81 -15.32 -2.08
N ASN A 270 9.71 -14.56 -2.10
CA ASN A 270 8.45 -15.04 -2.64
C ASN A 270 8.21 -14.51 -4.07
N LEU A 271 7.26 -15.12 -4.79
CA LEU A 271 6.92 -14.70 -6.15
C LEU A 271 6.36 -13.28 -6.23
N SER A 272 5.76 -12.77 -5.16
CA SER A 272 5.33 -11.36 -5.09
C SER A 272 6.53 -10.41 -5.14
N ASN A 273 7.64 -10.74 -4.47
CA ASN A 273 8.88 -9.98 -4.55
C ASN A 273 9.45 -9.97 -5.97
N ILE A 274 9.48 -11.15 -6.62
CA ILE A 274 9.95 -11.28 -8.01
C ILE A 274 9.03 -10.51 -8.97
N SER A 275 7.71 -10.61 -8.80
CA SER A 275 6.72 -9.91 -9.60
C SER A 275 6.79 -8.40 -9.48
N SER A 276 7.05 -7.90 -8.27
CA SER A 276 7.29 -6.49 -8.01
C SER A 276 8.49 -5.97 -8.81
N ILE A 277 9.59 -6.72 -8.86
CA ILE A 277 10.79 -6.36 -9.62
C ILE A 277 10.51 -6.45 -11.13
N LEU A 278 9.99 -7.59 -11.59
CA LEU A 278 9.78 -7.93 -13.00
C LEU A 278 8.46 -7.38 -13.54
N HIS A 279 7.89 -6.35 -12.91
CA HIS A 279 6.66 -5.73 -13.36
C HIS A 279 6.77 -5.25 -14.82
N ARG A 280 5.77 -5.51 -15.66
CA ARG A 280 5.74 -5.11 -17.10
C ARG A 280 6.82 -5.72 -17.97
N THR A 281 7.27 -6.93 -17.61
CA THR A 281 8.23 -7.65 -18.46
C THR A 281 7.55 -8.29 -19.68
N GLY A 282 6.30 -8.77 -19.55
CA GLY A 282 5.52 -9.29 -20.67
C GLY A 282 6.21 -10.48 -21.36
N ALA A 283 6.37 -10.46 -22.68
CA ALA A 283 7.06 -11.53 -23.42
C ALA A 283 8.49 -11.83 -22.96
N LYS A 284 9.17 -10.89 -22.32
CA LYS A 284 10.54 -11.12 -21.80
C LYS A 284 10.55 -11.73 -20.41
N ALA A 285 9.39 -12.08 -19.86
CA ALA A 285 9.25 -12.50 -18.46
C ALA A 285 10.16 -13.68 -18.11
N LYS A 286 10.15 -14.72 -18.95
CA LYS A 286 11.00 -15.91 -18.78
C LYS A 286 12.47 -15.53 -18.73
N GLN A 287 12.94 -14.79 -19.74
CA GLN A 287 14.33 -14.34 -19.83
C GLN A 287 14.74 -13.50 -18.62
N ALA A 288 13.93 -12.51 -18.24
CA ALA A 288 14.26 -11.63 -17.12
C ALA A 288 14.26 -12.37 -15.77
N PHE A 289 13.38 -13.36 -15.60
CA PHE A 289 13.39 -14.24 -14.45
C PHE A 289 14.69 -15.05 -14.39
N GLU A 290 15.06 -15.73 -15.47
CA GLU A 290 16.28 -16.53 -15.52
C GLU A 290 17.53 -15.69 -15.29
N GLU A 291 17.61 -14.48 -15.87
CA GLU A 291 18.72 -13.56 -15.69
C GLU A 291 18.82 -13.05 -14.25
N LEU A 292 17.68 -12.71 -13.62
CA LEU A 292 17.65 -12.30 -12.21
C LEU A 292 18.03 -13.46 -11.29
N TYR A 293 17.50 -14.65 -11.56
CA TYR A 293 17.81 -15.85 -10.79
C TYR A 293 19.29 -16.17 -10.85
N LYS A 294 19.90 -16.22 -12.04
CA LYS A 294 21.35 -16.47 -12.23
C LYS A 294 22.22 -15.38 -11.62
N LEU A 295 21.68 -14.17 -11.44
CA LEU A 295 22.40 -13.10 -10.75
C LEU A 295 22.40 -13.33 -9.24
N TRP A 296 21.34 -13.90 -8.66
CA TRP A 296 21.20 -14.13 -7.22
C TRP A 296 21.70 -15.48 -6.76
N PHE A 297 21.60 -16.51 -7.59
CA PHE A 297 21.94 -17.89 -7.26
C PHE A 297 22.85 -18.50 -8.31
N ASP A 298 23.81 -19.30 -7.87
CA ASP A 298 24.65 -20.10 -8.76
C ASP A 298 23.91 -21.35 -9.27
N SER A 299 24.61 -22.23 -9.98
CA SER A 299 24.05 -23.47 -10.53
C SER A 299 23.66 -24.50 -9.46
N GLU A 300 24.20 -24.39 -8.25
CA GLU A 300 23.89 -25.27 -7.12
C GLU A 300 22.78 -24.70 -6.24
N GLY A 301 22.36 -23.45 -6.49
CA GLY A 301 21.33 -22.76 -5.71
C GLY A 301 21.88 -21.94 -4.54
N ASN A 302 23.20 -21.80 -4.42
CA ASN A 302 23.79 -20.99 -3.38
C ASN A 302 23.70 -19.50 -3.75
N PRO A 303 23.44 -18.59 -2.78
CA PRO A 303 23.52 -17.16 -3.00
C PRO A 303 24.87 -16.75 -3.60
N THR A 304 24.84 -16.04 -4.74
CA THR A 304 26.05 -15.49 -5.34
C THR A 304 26.58 -14.31 -4.52
N LYS A 305 27.81 -13.88 -4.85
CA LYS A 305 28.43 -12.67 -4.30
C LYS A 305 27.51 -11.45 -4.31
N TYR A 306 26.72 -11.27 -5.39
CA TYR A 306 25.80 -10.14 -5.50
C TYR A 306 24.78 -10.11 -4.36
N LEU A 307 24.18 -11.26 -4.04
CA LEU A 307 23.17 -11.35 -3.00
C LEU A 307 23.82 -11.33 -1.61
N THR A 308 24.93 -12.06 -1.44
CA THR A 308 25.64 -12.14 -0.15
C THR A 308 26.15 -10.77 0.28
N ASP A 309 26.72 -9.95 -0.61
CA ASP A 309 27.24 -8.62 -0.28
C ASP A 309 26.14 -7.72 0.32
N PHE A 310 24.95 -7.70 -0.28
CA PHE A 310 23.81 -6.96 0.26
C PHE A 310 23.38 -7.48 1.63
N THR A 311 23.22 -8.80 1.78
CA THR A 311 22.76 -9.40 3.04
C THR A 311 23.78 -9.22 4.18
N ASN A 312 25.08 -9.33 3.90
CA ASN A 312 26.16 -9.19 4.86
C ASN A 312 26.22 -7.79 5.49
N VAL A 313 25.84 -6.76 4.73
CA VAL A 313 25.78 -5.38 5.25
C VAL A 313 24.40 -5.01 5.83
N GLY A 314 23.46 -5.96 5.87
CA GLY A 314 22.18 -5.80 6.56
C GLY A 314 20.99 -5.38 5.68
N PHE A 315 21.09 -5.50 4.35
CA PHE A 315 19.89 -5.45 3.52
C PHE A 315 19.04 -6.71 3.75
N LYS A 316 17.74 -6.51 3.91
CA LYS A 316 16.76 -7.59 3.77
C LYS A 316 16.39 -7.73 2.31
N ILE A 317 16.28 -8.96 1.80
CA ILE A 317 15.90 -9.20 0.40
C ILE A 317 14.56 -8.56 0.08
N SER A 318 13.57 -8.67 0.98
CA SER A 318 12.27 -8.01 0.82
C SER A 318 12.39 -6.48 0.66
N SER A 319 13.24 -5.83 1.45
CA SER A 319 13.50 -4.39 1.32
C SER A 319 14.19 -4.05 0.00
N LEU A 320 15.18 -4.85 -0.42
CA LEU A 320 15.87 -4.68 -1.69
C LEU A 320 14.88 -4.79 -2.87
N THR A 321 13.99 -5.78 -2.84
CA THR A 321 12.94 -5.96 -3.87
C THR A 321 11.96 -4.79 -3.91
N GLY A 322 11.67 -4.17 -2.76
CA GLY A 322 10.88 -2.96 -2.67
C GLY A 322 11.57 -1.75 -3.32
N SER A 323 12.88 -1.60 -3.13
CA SER A 323 13.67 -0.55 -3.80
C SER A 323 13.74 -0.74 -5.32
N LEU A 324 13.75 -2.00 -5.77
CA LEU A 324 13.84 -2.42 -7.17
C LEU A 324 12.48 -2.61 -7.85
N ARG A 325 11.38 -2.21 -7.21
CA ARG A 325 10.02 -2.34 -7.75
C ARG A 325 9.89 -1.63 -9.09
N GLY A 326 9.28 -2.30 -10.07
CA GLY A 326 8.90 -1.70 -11.34
C GLY A 326 10.00 -1.66 -12.41
N ILE A 327 11.13 -2.35 -12.23
CA ILE A 327 12.24 -2.29 -13.21
C ILE A 327 11.90 -3.10 -14.48
N GLY A 328 11.19 -4.21 -14.35
CA GLY A 328 10.83 -5.10 -15.45
C GLY A 328 12.05 -5.81 -16.04
N ALA A 329 12.11 -5.87 -17.37
CA ALA A 329 13.15 -6.58 -18.12
C ALA A 329 14.59 -6.12 -17.84
N ASN A 330 14.78 -4.91 -17.28
CA ASN A 330 16.10 -4.35 -16.99
C ASN A 330 16.61 -4.68 -15.57
N ALA A 331 15.93 -5.58 -14.84
CA ALA A 331 16.24 -5.85 -13.43
C ALA A 331 17.70 -6.24 -13.20
N CYS A 332 18.23 -7.14 -14.05
CA CYS A 332 19.60 -7.63 -13.94
C CYS A 332 20.63 -6.51 -14.16
N SER A 333 20.44 -5.65 -15.17
CA SER A 333 21.39 -4.56 -15.46
C SER A 333 21.39 -3.48 -14.37
N VAL A 334 20.20 -3.07 -13.91
CA VAL A 334 20.05 -2.08 -12.83
C VAL A 334 20.63 -2.61 -11.52
N LEU A 335 20.41 -3.89 -11.19
CA LEU A 335 20.98 -4.47 -9.97
C LEU A 335 22.50 -4.56 -10.03
N LYS A 336 23.10 -4.91 -11.17
CA LYS A 336 24.56 -4.87 -11.35
C LYS A 336 25.12 -3.47 -11.17
N GLU A 337 24.46 -2.45 -11.74
CA GLU A 337 24.87 -1.06 -11.54
C GLU A 337 24.73 -0.65 -10.06
N PHE A 338 23.63 -1.02 -9.41
CA PHE A 338 23.39 -0.69 -8.02
C PHE A 338 24.39 -1.37 -7.07
N HIS A 339 24.74 -2.62 -7.36
CA HIS A 339 25.81 -3.34 -6.66
C HIS A 339 27.13 -2.58 -6.77
N LYS A 340 27.56 -2.17 -7.98
CA LYS A 340 28.77 -1.33 -8.17
C LYS A 340 28.74 0.03 -7.47
N VAL A 341 27.55 0.60 -7.25
CA VAL A 341 27.41 1.84 -6.46
C VAL A 341 27.60 1.55 -4.98
N CYS A 342 27.16 0.39 -4.50
CA CYS A 342 27.18 0.00 -3.10
C CYS A 342 28.49 -0.68 -2.66
N PHE A 343 29.11 -1.43 -3.57
CA PHE A 343 30.26 -2.29 -3.31
C PHE A 343 31.34 -2.13 -4.39
N ASP A 344 32.59 -2.34 -4.00
CA ASP A 344 33.71 -2.50 -4.94
C ASP A 344 33.79 -3.94 -5.50
N ASP A 345 34.80 -4.21 -6.32
CA ASP A 345 34.98 -5.53 -6.95
C ASP A 345 35.30 -6.64 -5.92
N GLU A 346 35.81 -6.28 -4.74
CA GLU A 346 36.07 -7.17 -3.62
C GLU A 346 34.83 -7.42 -2.76
N GLY A 347 33.77 -6.64 -2.91
CA GLY A 347 32.54 -6.73 -2.12
C GLY A 347 32.55 -5.84 -0.89
N ASN A 348 33.57 -4.98 -0.74
CA ASN A 348 33.62 -4.01 0.35
C ASN A 348 32.68 -2.85 0.07
N LYS A 349 32.10 -2.27 1.13
CA LYS A 349 31.24 -1.08 1.02
C LYS A 349 32.00 0.07 0.35
N THR A 350 31.43 0.64 -0.69
CA THR A 350 31.91 1.93 -1.20
C THR A 350 31.61 3.04 -0.19
N LYS A 351 32.19 4.23 -0.41
CA LYS A 351 31.91 5.42 0.42
C LYS A 351 30.42 5.68 0.64
N TYR A 352 29.57 5.38 -0.34
CA TYR A 352 28.13 5.65 -0.23
C TYR A 352 27.51 4.88 0.93
N LEU A 353 27.81 3.58 1.07
CA LEU A 353 27.30 2.77 2.18
C LEU A 353 28.13 2.95 3.45
N GLU A 354 29.43 3.19 3.31
CA GLU A 354 30.33 3.39 4.44
C GLU A 354 29.93 4.62 5.27
N ASP A 355 29.65 5.75 4.62
CA ASP A 355 29.25 6.99 5.29
C ASP A 355 27.93 6.82 6.06
N PHE A 356 26.92 6.18 5.45
CA PHE A 356 25.66 5.84 6.14
C PHE A 356 25.89 4.93 7.34
N THR A 357 26.75 3.91 7.20
CA THR A 357 27.07 3.00 8.30
C THR A 357 27.76 3.75 9.44
N LYS A 358 28.76 4.59 9.14
CA LYS A 358 29.48 5.42 10.14
C LYS A 358 28.53 6.39 10.84
N ALA A 359 27.55 6.92 10.14
CA ALA A 359 26.52 7.77 10.70
C ALA A 359 25.42 7.00 11.48
N CYS A 360 25.58 5.68 11.69
CA CYS A 360 24.64 4.83 12.41
C CYS A 360 23.24 4.75 11.76
N PHE A 361 23.15 4.86 10.43
CA PHE A 361 21.94 4.50 9.72
C PHE A 361 21.76 2.99 9.73
N LYS A 362 20.51 2.55 9.94
CA LYS A 362 20.16 1.15 9.73
C LYS A 362 20.04 0.89 8.23
N ILE A 363 20.85 -0.02 7.69
CA ILE A 363 20.86 -0.32 6.25
C ILE A 363 19.50 -0.81 5.73
N SER A 364 18.74 -1.55 6.54
CA SER A 364 17.35 -1.90 6.17
C SER A 364 16.46 -0.67 5.95
N ASN A 365 16.67 0.40 6.73
CA ASN A 365 15.91 1.63 6.56
C ASN A 365 16.40 2.40 5.34
N LEU A 366 17.70 2.39 5.02
CA LEU A 366 18.21 2.96 3.77
C LEU A 366 17.56 2.30 2.55
N SER A 367 17.43 0.97 2.55
CA SER A 367 16.66 0.25 1.54
C SER A 367 15.19 0.68 1.50
N GLY A 368 14.56 0.83 2.66
CA GLY A 368 13.20 1.38 2.78
C GLY A 368 13.08 2.80 2.22
N ILE A 369 14.03 3.69 2.47
CA ILE A 369 14.09 5.05 1.92
C ILE A 369 14.12 5.02 0.40
N LEU A 370 14.91 4.10 -0.17
CA LEU A 370 14.99 3.88 -1.62
C LEU A 370 13.81 3.07 -2.19
N GLY A 371 12.84 2.67 -1.35
CA GLY A 371 11.64 1.95 -1.75
C GLY A 371 10.92 2.63 -2.91
N GLY A 372 10.64 1.89 -3.98
CA GLY A 372 9.97 2.40 -5.18
C GLY A 372 10.84 3.25 -6.11
N ALA A 373 12.16 3.35 -5.89
CA ALA A 373 13.04 4.08 -6.81
C ALA A 373 13.20 3.38 -8.18
N GLY A 374 13.08 2.04 -8.21
CA GLY A 374 13.12 1.22 -9.41
C GLY A 374 14.40 1.45 -10.22
N ALA A 375 14.26 1.75 -11.50
CA ALA A 375 15.39 2.00 -12.40
C ALA A 375 16.26 3.21 -11.98
N ASN A 376 15.76 4.10 -11.12
CA ASN A 376 16.47 5.29 -10.67
C ASN A 376 17.16 5.12 -9.30
N ILE A 377 17.24 3.90 -8.77
CA ILE A 377 17.79 3.61 -7.43
C ILE A 377 19.21 4.17 -7.22
N CYS A 378 20.10 4.03 -8.20
CA CYS A 378 21.46 4.59 -8.15
C CYS A 378 21.45 6.12 -8.02
N SER A 379 20.60 6.79 -8.80
CA SER A 379 20.46 8.26 -8.75
C SER A 379 19.86 8.70 -7.42
N ALA A 380 18.86 7.98 -6.92
CA ALA A 380 18.21 8.25 -5.64
C ALA A 380 19.20 8.15 -4.48
N LEU A 381 19.99 7.08 -4.40
CA LEU A 381 21.02 6.90 -3.38
C LEU A 381 22.07 8.01 -3.44
N LYS A 382 22.62 8.31 -4.63
CA LYS A 382 23.64 9.35 -4.80
C LYS A 382 23.12 10.74 -4.41
N LYS A 383 21.89 11.08 -4.79
CA LYS A 383 21.25 12.36 -4.42
C LYS A 383 21.00 12.44 -2.91
N PHE A 384 20.50 11.37 -2.30
CA PHE A 384 20.24 11.32 -0.87
C PHE A 384 21.55 11.40 -0.06
N HIS A 385 22.58 10.66 -0.48
CA HIS A 385 23.94 10.75 0.07
C HIS A 385 24.48 12.18 0.02
N LYS A 386 24.41 12.86 -1.13
CA LYS A 386 24.88 14.26 -1.26
C LYS A 386 24.17 15.25 -0.33
N VAL A 387 22.92 14.97 0.06
CA VAL A 387 22.22 15.81 1.04
C VAL A 387 22.67 15.49 2.47
N CYS A 388 22.97 14.22 2.76
CA CYS A 388 23.40 13.76 4.07
C CYS A 388 24.89 14.03 4.34
N PHE A 389 25.75 13.91 3.33
CA PHE A 389 27.20 13.93 3.45
C PHE A 389 27.85 14.84 2.41
N ASP A 390 28.99 15.43 2.79
CA ASP A 390 29.86 16.16 1.89
C ASP A 390 30.73 15.21 1.03
N LYS A 391 31.62 15.77 0.21
CA LYS A 391 32.50 14.99 -0.67
C LYS A 391 33.50 14.08 0.07
N ASN A 392 33.78 14.39 1.34
CA ASN A 392 34.72 13.70 2.22
C ASN A 392 34.01 12.68 3.14
N GLY A 393 32.68 12.58 3.07
CA GLY A 393 31.88 11.70 3.92
C GLY A 393 31.49 12.31 5.27
N ASN A 394 31.77 13.59 5.50
CA ASN A 394 31.34 14.27 6.73
C ASN A 394 29.84 14.60 6.64
N LYS A 395 29.14 14.54 7.78
CA LYS A 395 27.74 14.97 7.88
C LYS A 395 27.60 16.41 7.36
N THR A 396 26.61 16.66 6.52
CA THR A 396 26.22 18.04 6.19
C THR A 396 25.50 18.67 7.37
N LYS A 397 25.32 20.00 7.32
CA LYS A 397 24.49 20.75 8.27
C LYS A 397 23.14 20.07 8.55
N TYR A 398 22.50 19.51 7.52
CA TYR A 398 21.21 18.83 7.70
C TYR A 398 21.26 17.69 8.72
N LEU A 399 22.26 16.80 8.67
CA LEU A 399 22.40 15.71 9.65
C LEU A 399 23.00 16.19 10.98
N GLU A 400 23.84 17.22 10.95
CA GLU A 400 24.42 17.79 12.16
C GLU A 400 23.34 18.40 13.06
N ASP A 401 22.39 19.14 12.50
CA ASP A 401 21.29 19.75 13.27
C ASP A 401 20.42 18.69 13.94
N PHE A 402 20.07 17.61 13.21
CA PHE A 402 19.38 16.46 13.79
C PHE A 402 20.20 15.80 14.90
N THR A 403 21.51 15.63 14.70
CA THR A 403 22.40 15.04 15.73
C THR A 403 22.43 15.90 16.99
N LYS A 404 22.51 17.24 16.84
CA LYS A 404 22.50 18.19 17.96
C LYS A 404 21.15 18.21 18.71
N ALA A 405 20.07 17.86 18.02
CA ALA A 405 18.73 17.74 18.59
C ALA A 405 18.40 16.31 19.08
N ASP A 406 19.42 15.49 19.38
CA ASP A 406 19.32 14.14 19.91
C ASP A 406 18.53 13.14 19.04
N PHE A 407 18.47 13.38 17.72
CA PHE A 407 17.95 12.38 16.80
C PHE A 407 18.98 11.29 16.56
N GLU A 408 18.57 10.05 16.79
CA GLU A 408 19.32 8.88 16.37
C GLU A 408 19.01 8.55 14.91
N MET A 409 20.05 8.38 14.09
CA MET A 409 19.88 8.22 12.63
C MET A 409 19.11 6.97 12.22
N HIS A 410 19.20 5.90 13.02
CA HIS A 410 18.42 4.69 12.78
C HIS A 410 16.90 4.89 13.05
N HIS A 411 16.52 5.84 13.90
CA HIS A 411 15.13 6.26 14.06
C HIS A 411 14.73 7.29 13.00
N LEU A 412 15.57 8.30 12.75
CA LEU A 412 15.29 9.33 11.74
C LEU A 412 15.06 8.73 10.35
N SER A 413 15.83 7.72 9.98
CA SER A 413 15.70 7.04 8.69
C SER A 413 14.33 6.38 8.46
N SER A 414 13.61 5.98 9.51
CA SER A 414 12.27 5.36 9.35
C SER A 414 11.20 6.36 8.89
N VAL A 415 11.43 7.66 9.11
CA VAL A 415 10.52 8.74 8.68
C VAL A 415 10.49 8.85 7.15
N PHE A 416 11.59 8.51 6.49
CA PHE A 416 11.77 8.68 5.05
C PHE A 416 11.57 7.40 4.24
N CYS A 417 11.23 6.28 4.87
CA CYS A 417 10.94 5.05 4.14
C CYS A 417 9.78 5.25 3.16
N GLY A 418 9.89 4.69 1.95
CA GLY A 418 8.94 4.88 0.85
C GLY A 418 9.15 6.14 -0.01
N SER A 419 10.15 6.97 0.30
CA SER A 419 10.39 8.21 -0.45
C SER A 419 10.96 8.01 -1.86
N GLY A 420 11.66 6.90 -2.09
CA GLY A 420 12.28 6.56 -3.37
C GLY A 420 13.16 7.67 -3.94
N THR A 421 12.85 8.11 -5.15
CA THR A 421 13.59 9.20 -5.83
C THR A 421 13.42 10.56 -5.17
N LYS A 422 12.42 10.76 -4.32
CA LYS A 422 12.13 12.01 -3.60
C LYS A 422 12.80 12.09 -2.22
N ALA A 423 13.53 11.06 -1.79
CA ALA A 423 14.15 11.01 -0.47
C ALA A 423 14.97 12.28 -0.13
N ALA A 424 15.80 12.73 -1.08
CA ALA A 424 16.62 13.93 -0.90
C ALA A 424 15.81 15.21 -0.70
N SER A 425 14.74 15.41 -1.47
CA SER A 425 13.88 16.60 -1.36
C SER A 425 13.00 16.56 -0.11
N ILE A 426 12.46 15.39 0.23
CA ILE A 426 11.62 15.21 1.42
C ILE A 426 12.47 15.43 2.68
N PHE A 427 13.70 14.90 2.72
CA PHE A 427 14.62 15.12 3.84
C PHE A 427 14.94 16.60 4.07
N LYS A 428 15.20 17.37 2.99
CA LYS A 428 15.40 18.82 3.09
C LYS A 428 14.17 19.55 3.61
N LYS A 429 12.99 19.21 3.08
CA LYS A 429 11.73 19.81 3.52
C LYS A 429 11.46 19.51 5.00
N PHE A 430 11.65 18.25 5.41
CA PHE A 430 11.50 17.84 6.81
C PHE A 430 12.48 18.57 7.72
N HIS A 431 13.74 18.74 7.29
CA HIS A 431 14.72 19.57 8.01
C HIS A 431 14.24 21.02 8.14
N SER A 432 13.78 21.68 7.07
CA SER A 432 13.29 23.07 7.14
C SER A 432 12.04 23.24 8.00
N ILE A 433 11.26 22.17 8.21
CA ILE A 433 10.15 22.18 9.16
C ILE A 433 10.69 22.09 10.59
N CYS A 434 11.69 21.24 10.83
CA CYS A 434 12.25 21.00 12.15
C CYS A 434 13.20 22.12 12.63
N PHE A 435 13.93 22.75 11.72
CA PHE A 435 15.00 23.71 12.00
C PHE A 435 14.93 24.95 11.11
N ASP A 436 15.37 26.08 11.64
CA ASP A 436 15.56 27.31 10.87
C ASP A 436 16.93 27.35 10.13
N ASP A 437 17.19 28.46 9.44
CA ASP A 437 18.41 28.68 8.67
C ASP A 437 19.68 28.76 9.54
N GLU A 438 19.56 28.84 10.87
CA GLU A 438 20.66 28.82 11.83
C GLU A 438 20.86 27.41 12.43
N GLY A 439 19.92 26.49 12.19
CA GLY A 439 19.92 25.14 12.74
C GLY A 439 19.24 25.05 14.11
N ASN A 440 18.53 26.10 14.55
CA ASN A 440 17.78 26.07 15.79
C ASN A 440 16.43 25.37 15.57
N PRO A 441 15.95 24.56 16.54
CA PRO A 441 14.63 23.95 16.45
C PRO A 441 13.52 24.98 16.24
N THR A 442 12.62 24.75 15.29
CA THR A 442 11.43 25.59 15.07
C THR A 442 10.37 25.30 16.15
N LYS A 443 9.25 26.05 16.13
CA LYS A 443 8.08 25.74 16.97
C LYS A 443 7.59 24.30 16.79
N TYR A 444 7.64 23.77 15.56
CA TYR A 444 7.13 22.45 15.22
C TYR A 444 7.86 21.32 15.93
N LEU A 445 9.14 21.51 16.26
CA LEU A 445 9.92 20.57 17.06
C LEU A 445 9.94 20.94 18.55
N LYS A 446 10.05 22.24 18.88
CA LYS A 446 10.11 22.73 20.27
C LYS A 446 8.87 22.37 21.06
N ASP A 447 7.68 22.47 20.47
CA ASP A 447 6.43 22.25 21.21
C ASP A 447 6.25 20.79 21.65
N PHE A 448 6.68 19.82 20.82
CA PHE A 448 6.70 18.40 21.19
C PHE A 448 7.75 18.08 22.26
N THR A 449 8.91 18.74 22.22
CA THR A 449 10.06 18.46 23.10
C THR A 449 10.03 19.24 24.42
N LYS A 450 9.07 20.16 24.61
CA LYS A 450 8.86 20.88 25.89
C LYS A 450 8.77 19.91 27.08
N LEU A 451 9.39 20.29 28.20
CA LEU A 451 9.48 19.50 29.45
C LEU A 451 8.14 19.03 30.05
N LYS A 452 7.00 19.63 29.67
CA LYS A 452 5.68 19.17 30.12
C LYS A 452 5.04 18.15 29.19
N ILE A 453 5.54 18.05 27.96
CA ILE A 453 5.03 17.13 26.94
C ILE A 453 5.96 15.92 26.87
N CYS A 454 7.28 16.14 26.69
CA CYS A 454 8.32 15.12 26.69
C CYS A 454 8.25 14.09 25.56
N PHE A 455 7.89 14.47 24.33
CA PHE A 455 8.25 13.63 23.18
C PHE A 455 9.76 13.66 23.01
N ARG A 456 10.36 12.47 22.94
CA ARG A 456 11.73 12.35 22.45
C ARG A 456 11.72 12.33 20.92
N PRO A 457 12.83 12.74 20.27
CA PRO A 457 12.99 12.58 18.84
C PRO A 457 12.61 11.19 18.30
N SER A 458 12.98 10.12 19.01
CA SER A 458 12.63 8.75 18.65
C SER A 458 11.12 8.45 18.71
N ASP A 459 10.40 9.07 19.64
CA ASP A 459 8.94 8.92 19.75
C ASP A 459 8.25 9.58 18.55
N LEU A 460 8.73 10.75 18.10
CA LEU A 460 8.26 11.41 16.89
C LEU A 460 8.58 10.59 15.63
N CYS A 461 9.80 10.08 15.49
CA CYS A 461 10.20 9.25 14.35
C CYS A 461 9.38 7.95 14.26
N SER A 462 9.02 7.36 15.40
CA SER A 462 8.17 6.18 15.50
C SER A 462 6.79 6.44 14.90
N ILE A 463 6.18 7.55 15.30
CA ILE A 463 4.83 7.95 14.85
C ILE A 463 4.84 8.36 13.38
N LEU A 464 5.82 9.16 12.97
CA LEU A 464 5.95 9.70 11.62
C LEU A 464 6.66 8.76 10.65
N SER A 465 6.81 7.47 10.98
CA SER A 465 7.46 6.52 10.08
C SER A 465 6.72 6.48 8.73
N HIS A 466 7.45 6.67 7.63
CA HIS A 466 6.93 6.85 6.27
C HIS A 466 6.02 8.09 6.05
N GLY A 467 6.05 9.06 6.97
CA GLY A 467 5.12 10.20 7.03
C GLY A 467 5.81 11.55 7.25
N ALA A 468 6.98 11.77 6.67
CA ALA A 468 7.77 13.00 6.85
C ALA A 468 6.95 14.29 6.64
N ASP A 469 6.09 14.31 5.61
CA ASP A 469 5.31 15.50 5.24
C ASP A 469 4.19 15.84 6.24
N SER A 470 3.89 14.96 7.19
CA SER A 470 2.77 15.13 8.12
C SER A 470 3.12 15.85 9.41
N LEU A 471 4.38 16.24 9.63
CA LEU A 471 4.80 16.86 10.89
C LEU A 471 4.06 18.18 11.18
N GLU A 472 3.91 19.07 10.18
CA GLU A 472 3.21 20.35 10.37
C GLU A 472 1.73 20.14 10.69
N GLU A 473 1.05 19.31 9.90
CA GLU A 473 -0.36 18.96 10.14
C GLU A 473 -0.54 18.31 11.51
N PHE A 474 0.34 17.38 11.88
CA PHE A 474 0.29 16.69 13.16
C PHE A 474 0.55 17.65 14.33
N HIS A 475 1.49 18.57 14.18
CA HIS A 475 1.72 19.62 15.15
C HIS A 475 0.47 20.48 15.34
N ASP A 476 -0.09 21.00 14.25
CA ASP A 476 -1.27 21.88 14.30
C ASP A 476 -2.52 21.14 14.80
N PHE A 477 -2.58 19.82 14.62
CA PHE A 477 -3.58 18.98 15.24
C PHE A 477 -3.40 18.86 16.76
N CYS A 478 -2.15 18.75 17.22
CA CYS A 478 -1.80 18.53 18.63
C CYS A 478 -1.69 19.81 19.47
N PHE A 479 -1.38 20.96 18.87
CA PHE A 479 -1.07 22.20 19.58
C PHE A 479 -1.86 23.40 19.06
N ASP A 480 -2.16 24.35 19.96
CA ASP A 480 -2.64 25.67 19.57
C ASP A 480 -1.49 26.63 19.19
N ASN A 481 -1.82 27.86 18.80
CA ASN A 481 -0.83 28.86 18.40
C ASN A 481 0.14 29.27 19.53
N ALA A 482 -0.19 28.97 20.79
CA ALA A 482 0.67 29.21 21.95
C ALA A 482 1.52 27.97 22.31
N GLY A 483 1.45 26.91 21.52
CA GLY A 483 2.15 25.65 21.76
C GLY A 483 1.61 24.91 22.98
N LYS A 484 0.31 25.05 23.30
CA LYS A 484 -0.37 24.29 24.34
C LYS A 484 -1.11 23.09 23.74
N PRO A 485 -1.10 21.92 24.40
CA PRO A 485 -1.80 20.74 23.89
C PRO A 485 -3.31 20.97 23.71
N LYS A 486 -3.78 20.65 22.51
CA LYS A 486 -5.18 20.54 22.15
C LYS A 486 -5.79 19.26 22.73
N LYS A 487 -7.12 19.18 22.67
CA LYS A 487 -7.94 18.13 23.29
C LYS A 487 -7.36 16.72 23.12
N TYR A 488 -7.08 16.31 21.88
CA TYR A 488 -6.68 14.93 21.58
C TYR A 488 -5.38 14.50 22.27
N LEU A 489 -4.34 15.34 22.28
CA LEU A 489 -3.10 15.03 22.98
C LEU A 489 -3.22 15.29 24.50
N ARG A 490 -3.89 16.37 24.89
CA ARG A 490 -4.02 16.79 26.29
C ARG A 490 -4.70 15.73 27.15
N ASP A 491 -5.76 15.10 26.65
CA ASP A 491 -6.53 14.14 27.45
C ASP A 491 -5.72 12.86 27.72
N PHE A 492 -4.87 12.41 26.78
CA PHE A 492 -3.90 11.33 27.03
C PHE A 492 -2.85 11.71 28.08
N ILE A 493 -2.30 12.93 28.00
CA ILE A 493 -1.31 13.41 29.00
C ILE A 493 -1.93 13.45 30.41
N LYS A 494 -3.20 13.88 30.54
CA LYS A 494 -3.90 13.96 31.83
C LYS A 494 -4.03 12.61 32.54
N VAL A 495 -4.10 11.51 31.79
CA VAL A 495 -4.20 10.15 32.35
C VAL A 495 -2.86 9.42 32.34
N GLU A 496 -1.75 10.16 32.27
CA GLU A 496 -0.37 9.65 32.28
C GLU A 496 -0.05 8.68 31.13
N PHE A 497 -0.81 8.73 30.03
CA PHE A 497 -0.46 8.03 28.80
C PHE A 497 0.63 8.82 28.08
N THR A 498 1.88 8.65 28.56
CA THR A 498 3.02 9.44 28.12
C THR A 498 3.26 9.33 26.60
N PRO A 499 3.91 10.33 25.97
CA PRO A 499 4.26 10.26 24.55
C PRO A 499 5.00 8.99 24.13
N LYS A 500 5.88 8.46 24.97
CA LYS A 500 6.58 7.19 24.72
C LYS A 500 5.63 6.00 24.63
N LEU A 501 4.58 5.99 25.45
CA LEU A 501 3.57 4.94 25.38
C LEU A 501 2.69 5.13 24.15
N LEU A 502 2.30 6.38 23.86
CA LEU A 502 1.46 6.71 22.71
C LEU A 502 2.19 6.42 21.38
N SER A 503 3.50 6.68 21.31
CA SER A 503 4.33 6.42 20.13
C SER A 503 4.52 4.94 19.82
N ARG A 504 4.39 4.06 20.82
CA ARG A 504 4.34 2.60 20.63
C ARG A 504 3.03 2.15 19.99
N VAL A 505 1.92 2.73 20.45
CA VAL A 505 0.59 2.42 19.93
C VAL A 505 0.45 2.93 18.50
N LEU A 506 0.75 4.21 18.29
CA LEU A 506 0.61 4.89 17.00
C LEU A 506 1.84 4.74 16.09
N HIS A 507 2.74 3.81 16.39
CA HIS A 507 3.90 3.54 15.55
C HIS A 507 3.46 3.22 14.12
N GLY A 508 4.13 3.80 13.14
CA GLY A 508 3.87 3.52 11.72
C GLY A 508 2.56 4.12 11.19
N ALA A 509 1.84 4.94 11.96
CA ALA A 509 0.69 5.67 11.44
C ALA A 509 1.07 6.63 10.30
N GLY A 510 2.29 7.19 10.37
CA GLY A 510 2.90 7.96 9.28
C GLY A 510 2.00 9.10 8.81
N GLY A 511 1.66 9.06 7.51
CA GLY A 511 0.77 10.03 6.88
C GLY A 511 -0.62 10.16 7.51
N ASN A 512 -1.09 9.12 8.20
CA ASN A 512 -2.44 9.04 8.75
C ASN A 512 -2.51 9.32 10.26
N ILE A 513 -1.45 9.88 10.84
CA ILE A 513 -1.35 10.06 12.30
C ILE A 513 -2.50 10.87 12.91
N CYS A 514 -2.95 11.96 12.28
CA CYS A 514 -4.05 12.77 12.81
C CYS A 514 -5.33 11.96 12.93
N SER A 515 -5.65 11.16 11.90
CA SER A 515 -6.79 10.25 11.90
C SER A 515 -6.64 9.16 12.96
N ALA A 516 -5.47 8.50 13.01
CA ALA A 516 -5.19 7.45 13.98
C ALA A 516 -5.33 7.92 15.43
N LEU A 517 -4.75 9.08 15.77
CA LEU A 517 -4.85 9.67 17.10
C LEU A 517 -6.31 10.05 17.43
N LYS A 518 -7.04 10.60 16.46
CA LYS A 518 -8.45 10.97 16.64
C LYS A 518 -9.34 9.77 16.91
N GLU A 519 -9.25 8.71 16.12
CA GLU A 519 -10.06 7.52 16.31
C GLU A 519 -9.68 6.79 17.60
N PHE A 520 -8.38 6.70 17.91
CA PHE A 520 -7.93 6.12 19.17
C PHE A 520 -8.42 6.94 20.38
N HIS A 521 -8.40 8.28 20.29
CA HIS A 521 -8.96 9.15 21.31
C HIS A 521 -10.46 8.92 21.50
N LYS A 522 -11.26 8.81 20.44
CA LYS A 522 -12.71 8.56 20.56
C LYS A 522 -13.04 7.24 21.27
N VAL A 523 -12.21 6.22 21.12
CA VAL A 523 -12.38 4.95 21.84
C VAL A 523 -12.03 5.13 23.30
N CYS A 524 -10.98 5.90 23.63
CA CYS A 524 -10.50 6.07 25.00
C CYS A 524 -11.26 7.13 25.81
N PHE A 525 -11.79 8.17 25.15
CA PHE A 525 -12.37 9.34 25.78
C PHE A 525 -13.66 9.83 25.11
N ASP A 526 -14.56 10.38 25.91
CA ASP A 526 -15.80 10.99 25.46
C ASP A 526 -15.58 12.40 24.86
N LYS A 527 -16.69 13.07 24.51
CA LYS A 527 -16.66 14.44 23.98
C LYS A 527 -16.10 15.47 24.97
N ASN A 528 -16.14 15.20 26.26
CA ASN A 528 -15.67 16.06 27.35
C ASN A 528 -14.23 15.74 27.79
N GLY A 529 -13.64 14.65 27.30
CA GLY A 529 -12.32 14.18 27.68
C GLY A 529 -12.32 13.28 28.92
N ASN A 530 -13.49 12.77 29.34
CA ASN A 530 -13.59 11.73 30.37
C ASN A 530 -13.31 10.37 29.75
N LYS A 531 -12.78 9.43 30.55
CA LYS A 531 -12.55 8.05 30.10
C LYS A 531 -13.89 7.44 29.63
N THR A 532 -13.87 6.73 28.52
CA THR A 532 -15.01 5.89 28.13
C THR A 532 -15.00 4.60 28.95
N LYS A 533 -16.11 3.85 28.87
CA LYS A 533 -16.20 2.50 29.42
C LYS A 533 -15.04 1.59 28.98
N TYR A 534 -14.58 1.70 27.72
CA TYR A 534 -13.47 0.90 27.23
C TYR A 534 -12.22 1.06 28.09
N LEU A 535 -11.80 2.30 28.35
CA LEU A 535 -10.61 2.56 29.14
C LEU A 535 -10.86 2.32 30.63
N GLU A 536 -12.05 2.66 31.12
CA GLU A 536 -12.42 2.52 32.53
C GLU A 536 -12.45 1.05 32.99
N ASP A 537 -12.99 0.14 32.17
CA ASP A 537 -13.02 -1.31 32.48
C ASP A 537 -11.59 -1.87 32.64
N PHE A 538 -10.65 -1.50 31.77
CA PHE A 538 -9.24 -1.90 31.90
C PHE A 538 -8.60 -1.35 33.16
N MET A 539 -8.79 -0.07 33.46
CA MET A 539 -8.21 0.55 34.66
C MET A 539 -8.79 -0.06 35.94
N ASN A 540 -10.10 -0.33 35.97
CA ASN A 540 -10.77 -0.99 37.09
C ASN A 540 -10.29 -2.43 37.28
N SER A 541 -9.83 -3.07 36.20
CA SER A 541 -9.23 -4.41 36.23
C SER A 541 -7.73 -4.40 36.57
N GLY A 542 -7.17 -3.24 36.92
CA GLY A 542 -5.78 -3.09 37.36
C GLY A 542 -4.76 -2.82 36.25
N PHE A 543 -5.18 -2.61 35.00
CA PHE A 543 -4.24 -2.25 33.93
C PHE A 543 -3.64 -0.87 34.18
N LYS A 544 -2.34 -0.76 33.90
CA LYS A 544 -1.65 0.52 33.72
C LYS A 544 -1.67 0.90 32.23
N MET A 545 -1.49 2.18 31.92
CA MET A 545 -1.33 2.64 30.53
C MET A 545 -0.14 1.95 29.83
N SER A 546 0.89 1.56 30.57
CA SER A 546 2.00 0.78 30.05
C SER A 546 1.55 -0.59 29.54
N ASN A 547 0.68 -1.30 30.27
CA ASN A 547 0.18 -2.62 29.85
C ASN A 547 -0.58 -2.50 28.53
N LEU A 548 -1.49 -1.52 28.42
CA LEU A 548 -2.23 -1.25 27.17
C LEU A 548 -1.29 -0.89 26.02
N SER A 549 -0.25 -0.10 26.28
CA SER A 549 0.75 0.27 25.27
C SER A 549 1.53 -0.94 24.73
N TYR A 550 1.82 -1.94 25.57
CA TYR A 550 2.49 -3.18 25.13
C TYR A 550 1.56 -4.10 24.33
N ILE A 551 0.29 -4.17 24.71
CA ILE A 551 -0.75 -4.93 23.99
C ILE A 551 -0.99 -4.31 22.62
N LEU A 552 -1.11 -2.97 22.56
CA LEU A 552 -1.36 -2.23 21.32
C LEU A 552 -0.09 -1.83 20.56
N LEU A 553 1.05 -2.43 20.90
CA LEU A 553 2.35 -2.10 20.31
C LEU A 553 2.32 -2.34 18.78
N LEU A 554 2.71 -1.34 17.97
CA LEU A 554 2.76 -1.40 16.50
C LEU A 554 1.39 -1.55 15.82
N THR A 555 0.30 -1.09 16.45
CA THR A 555 -1.05 -1.14 15.85
C THR A 555 -1.34 0.02 14.88
N GLY A 556 -0.67 1.17 15.07
CA GLY A 556 -0.71 2.30 14.16
C GLY A 556 -2.13 2.84 13.96
N THR A 557 -2.60 2.85 12.71
CA THR A 557 -3.97 3.30 12.37
C THR A 557 -5.06 2.36 12.89
N ASN A 558 -4.73 1.13 13.26
CA ASN A 558 -5.69 0.12 13.74
C ASN A 558 -5.81 0.08 15.28
N ALA A 559 -5.11 0.97 15.99
CA ALA A 559 -5.12 0.99 17.46
C ALA A 559 -6.54 1.02 18.06
N ALA A 560 -7.43 1.81 17.46
CA ALA A 560 -8.80 1.96 17.91
C ALA A 560 -9.61 0.66 17.79
N SER A 561 -9.62 0.05 16.59
CA SER A 561 -10.38 -1.18 16.34
C SER A 561 -9.83 -2.36 17.16
N ILE A 562 -8.50 -2.49 17.26
CA ILE A 562 -7.87 -3.55 18.04
C ILE A 562 -8.17 -3.40 19.53
N LEU A 563 -8.16 -2.18 20.08
CA LEU A 563 -8.55 -1.96 21.48
C LEU A 563 -10.01 -2.36 21.74
N GLN A 564 -10.93 -2.06 20.81
CA GLN A 564 -12.34 -2.41 20.94
C GLN A 564 -12.57 -3.93 20.87
N GLU A 565 -11.93 -4.61 19.91
CA GLU A 565 -12.02 -6.06 19.78
C GLU A 565 -11.38 -6.77 20.99
N PHE A 566 -10.21 -6.29 21.43
CA PHE A 566 -9.55 -6.81 22.61
C PHE A 566 -10.38 -6.60 23.88
N HIS A 567 -11.05 -5.44 24.01
CA HIS A 567 -12.02 -5.19 25.09
C HIS A 567 -13.18 -6.19 25.06
N ALA A 568 -13.75 -6.48 23.88
CA ALA A 568 -14.82 -7.46 23.74
C ALA A 568 -14.38 -8.86 24.20
N LEU A 569 -13.17 -9.29 23.82
CA LEU A 569 -12.61 -10.57 24.29
C LEU A 569 -12.41 -10.57 25.81
N CYS A 570 -11.87 -9.49 26.38
CA CYS A 570 -11.61 -9.40 27.81
C CYS A 570 -12.88 -9.37 28.67
N PHE A 571 -13.89 -8.58 28.28
CA PHE A 571 -15.00 -8.20 29.16
C PHE A 571 -16.38 -8.67 28.71
N GLN A 572 -16.59 -8.94 27.42
CA GLN A 572 -17.86 -9.52 26.95
C GLN A 572 -17.79 -11.04 26.88
N LYS A 573 -16.60 -11.59 26.57
CA LYS A 573 -16.32 -13.02 26.63
C LYS A 573 -15.67 -13.46 27.94
N GLU A 574 -15.34 -12.51 28.82
CA GLU A 574 -14.78 -12.75 30.15
C GLU A 574 -13.41 -13.46 30.16
N TYR A 575 -12.73 -13.58 29.02
CA TYR A 575 -11.47 -14.33 28.89
C TYR A 575 -10.37 -13.82 29.82
N LEU A 576 -10.35 -12.50 30.07
CA LEU A 576 -9.37 -11.91 31.00
C LEU A 576 -9.55 -12.45 32.42
N SER A 577 -10.79 -12.67 32.86
CA SER A 577 -11.07 -13.16 34.20
C SER A 577 -10.55 -14.58 34.42
N HIS A 578 -10.58 -15.42 33.37
CA HIS A 578 -10.04 -16.78 33.41
C HIS A 578 -8.52 -16.76 33.65
N PHE A 579 -7.78 -15.93 32.91
CA PHE A 579 -6.35 -15.75 33.15
C PHE A 579 -6.06 -15.22 34.56
N LEU A 580 -6.80 -14.20 35.00
CA LEU A 580 -6.57 -13.57 36.31
C LEU A 580 -7.00 -14.43 37.51
N ALA A 581 -7.77 -15.51 37.30
CA ALA A 581 -8.04 -16.51 38.32
C ALA A 581 -6.77 -17.32 38.65
N GLU A 582 -5.88 -17.51 37.67
CA GLU A 582 -4.63 -18.27 37.77
C GLU A 582 -3.42 -17.36 38.10
N LYS A 583 -3.52 -16.63 39.22
CA LYS A 583 -2.60 -15.52 39.58
C LYS A 583 -1.11 -15.88 39.70
N GLU A 584 -0.80 -17.13 40.02
CA GLU A 584 0.58 -17.63 40.10
C GLU A 584 1.23 -17.70 38.70
N LEU A 585 0.42 -18.03 37.69
CA LEU A 585 0.87 -18.17 36.30
C LEU A 585 0.74 -16.86 35.52
N PHE A 586 -0.41 -16.19 35.65
CA PHE A 586 -0.72 -14.98 34.90
C PHE A 586 -0.90 -13.77 35.82
N ASP A 587 -0.08 -12.75 35.57
CA ASP A 587 -0.30 -11.39 36.04
C ASP A 587 -0.32 -10.44 34.84
N LEU A 588 -0.86 -9.24 35.03
CA LEU A 588 -1.02 -8.27 33.94
C LEU A 588 0.31 -7.86 33.30
N ASP A 589 1.40 -7.80 34.05
CA ASP A 589 2.71 -7.39 33.53
C ASP A 589 3.35 -8.50 32.70
N LYS A 590 3.32 -9.77 33.14
CA LYS A 590 3.74 -10.93 32.35
C LYS A 590 2.88 -11.07 31.11
N PHE A 591 1.57 -10.94 31.27
CA PHE A 591 0.59 -11.06 30.20
C PHE A 591 0.78 -10.00 29.10
N SER A 592 0.88 -8.72 29.46
CA SER A 592 1.05 -7.65 28.47
C SER A 592 2.47 -7.59 27.90
N ASN A 593 3.50 -7.72 28.74
CA ASN A 593 4.88 -7.39 28.36
C ASN A 593 5.65 -8.57 27.74
N LYS A 594 5.16 -9.80 27.92
CA LYS A 594 5.76 -11.01 27.35
C LYS A 594 4.82 -11.70 26.36
N LEU A 595 3.67 -12.19 26.83
CA LEU A 595 2.79 -13.04 26.00
C LEU A 595 2.21 -12.28 24.81
N LEU A 596 1.62 -11.10 25.02
CA LEU A 596 0.99 -10.33 23.94
C LEU A 596 1.91 -9.26 23.32
N ASN A 597 3.04 -8.95 23.96
CA ASN A 597 3.96 -7.94 23.46
C ASN A 597 4.45 -8.26 22.03
N GLY A 598 4.37 -7.26 21.16
CA GLY A 598 4.78 -7.35 19.76
C GLY A 598 3.82 -8.14 18.85
N ALA A 599 2.61 -8.49 19.31
CA ALA A 599 1.60 -9.11 18.46
C ALA A 599 0.99 -8.14 17.43
N GLY A 600 0.95 -6.84 17.74
CA GLY A 600 0.48 -5.79 16.82
C GLY A 600 -0.92 -6.06 16.30
N LEU A 601 -1.06 -6.21 14.98
CA LEU A 601 -2.35 -6.51 14.34
C LEU A 601 -2.91 -7.89 14.72
N LYS A 602 -2.08 -8.81 15.21
CA LYS A 602 -2.47 -10.16 15.62
C LYS A 602 -2.80 -10.27 17.11
N THR A 603 -2.92 -9.14 17.82
CA THR A 603 -3.14 -9.15 19.27
C THR A 603 -4.40 -9.92 19.66
N CYS A 604 -5.55 -9.63 19.05
CA CYS A 604 -6.82 -10.29 19.35
C CYS A 604 -6.79 -11.78 19.01
N SER A 605 -6.28 -12.15 17.83
CA SER A 605 -6.20 -13.56 17.41
C SER A 605 -5.21 -14.36 18.25
N SER A 606 -4.07 -13.78 18.62
CA SER A 606 -3.08 -14.43 19.50
C SER A 606 -3.64 -14.59 20.92
N PHE A 607 -4.35 -13.58 21.43
CA PHE A 607 -5.00 -13.65 22.73
C PHE A 607 -6.06 -14.75 22.77
N LYS A 608 -6.92 -14.81 21.74
CA LYS A 608 -7.92 -15.86 21.62
C LYS A 608 -7.28 -17.26 21.51
N LYS A 609 -6.28 -17.45 20.66
CA LYS A 609 -5.56 -18.74 20.55
C LYS A 609 -4.93 -19.16 21.87
N LEU A 610 -4.33 -18.22 22.61
CA LEU A 610 -3.77 -18.50 23.94
C LEU A 610 -4.88 -18.87 24.94
N HIS A 611 -6.02 -18.16 24.91
CA HIS A 611 -7.17 -18.49 25.74
C HIS A 611 -7.63 -19.91 25.45
N ASP A 612 -7.96 -20.23 24.20
CA ASP A 612 -8.50 -21.53 23.79
C ASP A 612 -7.50 -22.68 24.02
N LEU A 613 -6.19 -22.37 24.10
CA LEU A 613 -5.16 -23.31 24.49
C LEU A 613 -5.17 -23.60 26.00
N CYS A 614 -5.46 -22.61 26.84
CA CYS A 614 -5.36 -22.72 28.30
C CYS A 614 -6.70 -23.02 28.99
N PHE A 615 -7.80 -22.52 28.43
CA PHE A 615 -9.12 -22.53 29.03
C PHE A 615 -10.20 -22.86 27.98
N ASP A 616 -11.27 -23.52 28.41
CA ASP A 616 -12.49 -23.65 27.62
C ASP A 616 -13.38 -22.39 27.73
N GLU A 617 -14.54 -22.41 27.05
CA GLU A 617 -15.48 -21.28 27.06
C GLU A 617 -16.04 -20.93 28.46
N THR A 618 -15.98 -21.87 29.41
CA THR A 618 -16.45 -21.67 30.80
C THR A 618 -15.35 -21.20 31.74
N GLY A 619 -14.09 -21.15 31.26
CA GLY A 619 -12.92 -20.80 32.05
C GLY A 619 -12.29 -21.99 32.79
N ALA A 620 -12.74 -23.22 32.53
CA ALA A 620 -12.08 -24.40 33.08
C ALA A 620 -10.77 -24.65 32.32
N ARG A 621 -9.73 -25.08 33.04
CA ARG A 621 -8.43 -25.40 32.44
C ARG A 621 -8.58 -26.53 31.41
N THR A 622 -7.97 -26.35 30.25
CA THR A 622 -7.88 -27.41 29.24
C THR A 622 -6.94 -28.53 29.68
N GLU A 623 -7.03 -29.67 29.00
CA GLU A 623 -6.10 -30.78 29.16
C GLU A 623 -4.64 -30.35 28.93
N TYR A 624 -4.41 -29.43 28.00
CA TYR A 624 -3.08 -28.89 27.70
C TYR A 624 -2.47 -28.17 28.92
N LEU A 625 -3.21 -27.24 29.53
CA LEU A 625 -2.69 -26.51 30.69
C LEU A 625 -2.51 -27.44 31.91
N ASN A 626 -3.44 -28.36 32.13
CA ASN A 626 -3.30 -29.36 33.21
C ASN A 626 -2.07 -30.25 33.00
N SER A 627 -1.83 -30.71 31.77
CA SER A 627 -0.65 -31.52 31.43
C SER A 627 0.65 -30.77 31.71
N LEU A 628 0.73 -29.48 31.36
CA LEU A 628 1.89 -28.65 31.68
C LEU A 628 2.09 -28.49 33.19
N ILE A 629 1.00 -28.28 33.94
CA ILE A 629 1.08 -28.18 35.40
C ILE A 629 1.61 -29.48 36.00
N GLU A 630 1.09 -30.64 35.56
CA GLU A 630 1.54 -31.95 36.00
C GLU A 630 3.02 -32.21 35.65
N GLU A 631 3.44 -31.90 34.41
CA GLU A 631 4.82 -32.06 33.95
C GLU A 631 5.82 -31.28 34.80
N TYR A 632 5.45 -30.05 35.20
CA TYR A 632 6.32 -29.16 35.98
C TYR A 632 5.99 -29.15 37.48
N THR A 633 5.26 -30.16 37.96
CA THR A 633 5.09 -30.41 39.40
C THR A 633 6.18 -31.33 39.91
N ASN A 634 6.94 -30.89 40.92
CA ASN A 634 7.97 -31.69 41.55
C ASN A 634 7.36 -32.85 42.34
N VAL A 635 7.70 -34.07 41.97
CA VAL A 635 7.18 -35.31 42.59
C VAL A 635 7.57 -35.44 44.08
N GLY A 636 8.66 -34.78 44.50
CA GLY A 636 9.17 -34.88 45.87
C GLY A 636 8.40 -34.06 46.91
N ASP A 637 7.93 -32.86 46.55
CA ASP A 637 7.30 -31.91 47.48
C ASP A 637 5.99 -31.28 46.95
N GLY A 638 5.56 -31.62 45.73
CA GLY A 638 4.34 -31.12 45.10
C GLY A 638 4.42 -29.66 44.65
N THR A 639 5.60 -29.04 44.64
CA THR A 639 5.77 -27.65 44.19
C THR A 639 5.70 -27.55 42.66
N VAL A 640 5.01 -26.53 42.14
CA VAL A 640 4.84 -26.29 40.70
C VAL A 640 5.83 -25.23 40.22
N ASP A 641 6.61 -25.52 39.19
CA ASP A 641 7.48 -24.54 38.52
C ASP A 641 6.69 -23.72 37.49
N PHE A 642 6.00 -22.69 37.97
CA PHE A 642 5.23 -21.78 37.11
C PHE A 642 6.07 -21.02 36.08
N ASN A 643 7.39 -20.89 36.25
CA ASN A 643 8.23 -20.23 35.25
C ASN A 643 8.41 -21.11 34.00
N GLN A 644 8.54 -22.43 34.17
CA GLN A 644 8.64 -23.35 33.03
C GLN A 644 7.33 -23.40 32.24
N ILE A 645 6.20 -23.51 32.94
CA ILE A 645 4.87 -23.45 32.32
C ILE A 645 4.72 -22.16 31.49
N PHE A 646 5.08 -21.02 32.09
CA PHE A 646 5.01 -19.73 31.40
C PHE A 646 5.91 -19.66 30.16
N ASN A 647 7.12 -20.21 30.23
CA ASN A 647 8.05 -20.25 29.09
C ASN A 647 7.48 -21.09 27.93
N SER A 648 6.87 -22.24 28.23
CA SER A 648 6.19 -23.07 27.24
C SER A 648 5.04 -22.32 26.55
N LEU A 649 4.24 -21.57 27.33
CA LEU A 649 3.18 -20.73 26.78
C LEU A 649 3.71 -19.55 25.96
N ASP A 650 4.82 -18.92 26.37
CA ASP A 650 5.46 -17.83 25.62
C ASP A 650 5.98 -18.31 24.26
N GLU A 651 6.50 -19.54 24.16
CA GLU A 651 6.90 -20.14 22.88
C GLU A 651 5.70 -20.39 21.95
N GLU A 652 4.57 -20.86 22.49
CA GLU A 652 3.33 -20.97 21.71
C GLU A 652 2.83 -19.59 21.23
N CYS A 653 2.86 -18.57 22.11
CA CYS A 653 2.54 -17.20 21.70
C CYS A 653 3.47 -16.69 20.60
N LYS A 654 4.78 -17.01 20.63
CA LYS A 654 5.72 -16.66 19.55
C LYS A 654 5.35 -17.35 18.24
N ARG A 655 4.82 -18.58 18.28
CA ARG A 655 4.31 -19.29 17.09
C ARG A 655 3.06 -18.61 16.53
N PHE A 656 2.09 -18.26 17.39
CA PHE A 656 0.87 -17.56 16.97
C PHE A 656 1.15 -16.23 16.25
N LYS A 657 2.17 -15.49 16.71
CA LYS A 657 2.61 -14.23 16.09
C LYS A 657 3.23 -14.43 14.70
N LYS A 658 3.94 -15.56 14.48
CA LYS A 658 4.67 -15.87 13.24
C LYS A 658 3.80 -16.50 12.15
N ASP A 659 2.68 -17.10 12.52
CA ASP A 659 1.78 -17.82 11.61
C ASP A 659 1.35 -16.94 10.41
N PRO A 660 1.69 -17.28 9.15
CA PRO A 660 1.43 -16.43 7.97
C PRO A 660 -0.03 -16.39 7.52
N ALA A 661 -0.98 -16.81 8.35
CA ALA A 661 -2.40 -16.72 8.01
C ALA A 661 -2.87 -15.25 7.94
N VAL A 662 -3.12 -14.82 6.70
CA VAL A 662 -3.85 -13.62 6.26
C VAL A 662 -3.07 -12.29 6.39
N SER A 663 -2.39 -11.91 5.30
CA SER A 663 -2.19 -10.51 4.88
C SER A 663 -2.40 -10.38 3.38
#